data_AF-A0ABD1FZG5-F1
#
_entry.id   AF-A0ABD1FZG5-F1
#
_cell.length_a   1.000
_cell.length_b   1.000
_cell.length_c   1.000
_cell.angle_alpha   90.00
_cell.angle_beta   90.00
_cell.angle_gamma   90.00
#
_symmetry.space_group_name_H-M   'P 1'
#
loop_
_entity.id
_entity.type
_entity.pdbx_description
1 polymer ?
#
loop_
_entity_poly.entity_id
_entity_poly.type
_entity_poly.pdbx_seq_one_letter_code
_entity_poly.pdbx_strand_id
1 'polypeptide(L)'
;MADNRNVNNATVRASASSPFTINIENFSKRIKLLYSHWKQFKNDLWGGSEVFSIATPPRSEDLRYLKSSALNMWLVGYEFPDTIMVFMKKQIHFLCSQKKVSLLQSVKKPAEDALGVEVIMHVKGRNDDGSALMNDIFEAVRAESRLDGYDNPIFGHIARETPEGIFLEVWEEKLKNANYQLTDVTNGFSDLFAVKDSLEITNVKKAAYLTSSVLKYFVVPKLEQIIDEEKTVTHTSLTDDTEKVITEPARIKVKLKADNVDICYPPIFQSGGQFDLKPSATSNDDYLFYDNTAVIICAMGSRYSNYCSNVARTYLINANSLQSKAYEVLLKAHNAAIAALKPGNKAVDVYMAAVTVVKNEGPEFSPHLTKSAGTGIGLEFRESSLSLNGKNDKILKTGMIFNVSLGFQNLQIETNNPKTQKFSLLLADTVVIGETTSEVVTSTCSKAVTDVNYSFNDDEEEPQKTKSKPRAAETLPSKATLRSVNHEVSKEELRRQHQAALAQRKNEETARRLAGGGSEGSNRGPLKPSGELIAYKNVNDLPLPRDFMIQVDQKHEAILLPIYGKMVPFHIATVKSVSSQQDTSRTCYIRVIFNVPGAPFAQSDPNLQKFHDSIYVKEVSFHSKDPRHISEVVQAIKTLRRQVASRESEKAERATLVTQEKLQVAGAKFKPIRLSDLWIRPVFGGRGRKLSGTLEAHANGFRYATSRHDERVDIMFGNIKHAFFQPAEKEMITLLHFHLHNHIMVGNKKTKDVQFYVEVMDVVQTIGGGKRSAYDPDEIEEEQRERDRKNKISLDFQNFVNRVNDLWGQTQFKSFDLEFDQPLRELGFHGVPHKSSAFIVPTSTCLVELIELPFVVITLGEIEIVNLERVGLGQKNFDMTIVFKDFKRDVMRIDSIPTSSLDGIKEWLDTTDIKYYESRLNLNWRQILKTITDNPEQFIEDGGWEFLNLEASDSDSDNSQESDQGYVPSDVQSDSVSEEEDDDSESLVESEEGEEDDSDEESEEDKGKTWEELEREASNADKEKGNESDSEEDRKRRKMKAFGKSRPPARRPGGGGGGSLPKKSRFR
;
A
#
# COMPACT_ATOMS: atom_id res chain seq x y z
N MET A 1 -28.88 -31.89 66.90
CA MET A 1 -27.61 -32.30 67.52
C MET A 1 -26.98 -33.35 66.60
N ALA A 2 -25.90 -33.10 65.86
CA ALA A 2 -24.97 -31.97 65.74
C ALA A 2 -24.40 -32.02 64.30
N ASP A 3 -24.52 -30.95 63.49
CA ASP A 3 -23.49 -29.92 63.15
C ASP A 3 -22.41 -30.45 62.17
N ASN A 4 -22.02 -29.84 61.03
CA ASN A 4 -22.17 -28.52 60.38
C ASN A 4 -21.90 -28.73 58.86
N ARG A 5 -22.77 -28.34 57.92
CA ARG A 5 -22.90 -27.05 57.18
C ARG A 5 -21.76 -26.64 56.21
N ASN A 6 -22.08 -26.73 54.91
CA ASN A 6 -21.81 -25.85 53.76
C ASN A 6 -20.46 -25.11 53.62
N VAL A 7 -19.76 -25.32 52.49
CA VAL A 7 -19.33 -24.24 51.56
C VAL A 7 -19.27 -24.78 50.12
N ASN A 8 -19.96 -24.07 49.21
CA ASN A 8 -19.98 -24.27 47.75
C ASN A 8 -18.67 -23.80 47.09
N ASN A 9 -18.11 -24.61 46.19
CA ASN A 9 -17.08 -24.19 45.24
C ASN A 9 -17.75 -23.47 44.06
N ALA A 10 -17.69 -22.14 44.05
CA ALA A 10 -17.99 -21.33 42.87
C ALA A 10 -16.70 -21.13 42.05
N THR A 11 -16.64 -21.78 40.90
CA THR A 11 -15.65 -21.53 39.84
C THR A 11 -15.76 -20.10 39.34
N VAL A 12 -14.74 -19.29 39.62
CA VAL A 12 -14.59 -17.94 39.06
C VAL A 12 -14.32 -18.07 37.56
N ARG A 13 -15.29 -17.61 36.74
CA ARG A 13 -15.12 -17.37 35.31
C ARG A 13 -14.01 -16.33 35.11
N ALA A 14 -12.97 -16.70 34.36
CA ALA A 14 -11.94 -15.78 33.92
C ALA A 14 -12.57 -14.70 33.03
N SER A 15 -12.48 -13.44 33.49
CA SER A 15 -12.83 -12.24 32.74
C SER A 15 -11.86 -12.04 31.56
N ALA A 16 -12.39 -11.49 30.45
CA ALA A 16 -11.69 -11.17 29.21
C ALA A 16 -10.22 -10.76 29.37
N SER A 17 -9.34 -11.41 28.63
CA SER A 17 -7.89 -11.25 28.66
C SER A 17 -7.46 -9.83 28.26
N SER A 18 -6.76 -9.13 29.16
CA SER A 18 -6.07 -7.88 28.86
C SER A 18 -4.88 -8.09 27.90
N PRO A 19 -4.61 -7.17 26.95
CA PRO A 19 -3.58 -7.34 25.90
C PRO A 19 -2.12 -7.20 26.38
N PHE A 20 -1.88 -7.06 27.69
CA PHE A 20 -0.54 -6.84 28.27
C PHE A 20 -0.04 -8.10 28.97
N THR A 21 1.05 -8.71 28.48
CA THR A 21 1.66 -9.92 29.07
C THR A 21 3.16 -9.71 29.28
N ILE A 22 3.62 -9.84 30.54
CA ILE A 22 5.04 -9.72 30.90
C ILE A 22 5.78 -11.00 30.47
N ASN A 23 6.95 -10.86 29.85
CA ASN A 23 7.82 -12.00 29.53
C ASN A 23 8.54 -12.49 30.80
N ILE A 24 8.01 -13.55 31.40
CA ILE A 24 8.46 -14.12 32.67
C ILE A 24 9.92 -14.64 32.60
N GLU A 25 10.32 -15.23 31.48
CA GLU A 25 11.69 -15.75 31.30
C GLU A 25 12.72 -14.62 31.29
N ASN A 26 12.44 -13.56 30.51
CA ASN A 26 13.30 -12.38 30.46
C ASN A 26 13.34 -11.65 31.81
N PHE A 27 12.21 -11.51 32.49
CA PHE A 27 12.16 -10.96 33.85
C PHE A 27 13.07 -11.76 34.80
N SER A 28 12.94 -13.10 34.82
CA SER A 28 13.71 -13.98 35.70
C SER A 28 15.22 -13.91 35.42
N LYS A 29 15.61 -13.81 34.14
CA LYS A 29 17.01 -13.62 33.72
C LYS A 29 17.54 -12.26 34.19
N ARG A 30 16.79 -11.19 33.94
CA ARG A 30 17.22 -9.80 34.18
C ARG A 30 17.23 -9.45 35.67
N ILE A 31 16.28 -9.94 36.46
CA ILE A 31 16.28 -9.75 37.91
C ILE A 31 17.49 -10.45 38.56
N LYS A 32 17.84 -11.67 38.13
CA LYS A 32 19.06 -12.36 38.56
C LYS A 32 20.32 -11.55 38.24
N LEU A 33 20.38 -11.00 37.04
CA LEU A 33 21.50 -10.18 36.60
C LEU A 33 21.61 -8.88 37.42
N LEU A 34 20.49 -8.20 37.69
CA LEU A 34 20.44 -7.00 38.53
C LEU A 34 20.99 -7.27 39.93
N TYR A 35 20.48 -8.30 40.62
CA TYR A 35 20.93 -8.65 41.98
C TYR A 35 22.40 -9.13 42.02
N SER A 36 22.83 -9.89 41.01
CA SER A 36 24.22 -10.33 40.91
C SER A 36 25.17 -9.15 40.71
N HIS A 37 24.80 -8.23 39.82
CA HIS A 37 25.56 -7.01 39.54
C HIS A 37 25.59 -6.07 40.76
N TRP A 38 24.45 -5.90 41.44
CA TRP A 38 24.35 -5.12 42.67
C TRP A 38 25.26 -5.67 43.77
N LYS A 39 25.27 -6.99 43.97
CA LYS A 39 26.14 -7.65 44.95
C LYS A 39 27.63 -7.56 44.58
N GLN A 40 27.96 -7.75 43.31
CA GLN A 40 29.35 -7.76 42.83
C GLN A 40 30.00 -6.37 42.90
N PHE A 41 29.27 -5.32 42.49
CA PHE A 41 29.79 -3.95 42.40
C PHE A 41 29.22 -3.01 43.48
N LYS A 42 28.83 -3.57 44.64
CA LYS A 42 28.09 -2.86 45.71
C LYS A 42 28.76 -1.52 46.08
N ASN A 43 30.06 -1.54 46.37
CA ASN A 43 30.78 -0.34 46.82
C ASN A 43 31.18 0.58 45.66
N ASP A 44 31.52 0.00 44.50
CA ASP A 44 32.12 0.74 43.39
C ASP A 44 31.08 1.53 42.58
N LEU A 45 29.94 0.90 42.25
CA LEU A 45 28.94 1.45 41.32
C LEU A 45 27.58 1.71 41.96
N TRP A 46 27.26 1.02 43.06
CA TRP A 46 25.99 1.13 43.77
C TRP A 46 26.10 1.91 45.08
N GLY A 47 27.23 2.60 45.29
CA GLY A 47 27.42 3.53 46.41
C GLY A 47 27.30 2.90 47.79
N GLY A 48 27.55 1.59 47.93
CA GLY A 48 27.41 0.84 49.17
C GLY A 48 25.95 0.55 49.56
N SER A 49 24.98 0.84 48.69
CA SER A 49 23.55 0.73 49.00
C SER A 49 23.14 -0.69 49.40
N GLU A 50 22.30 -0.75 50.44
CA GLU A 50 21.73 -1.99 50.99
C GLU A 50 20.29 -2.21 50.52
N VAL A 51 19.64 -1.11 50.18
CA VAL A 51 18.31 -1.01 49.58
C VAL A 51 18.40 0.08 48.51
N PHE A 52 17.67 -0.06 47.42
CA PHE A 52 17.49 1.07 46.49
C PHE A 52 16.05 1.19 46.03
N SER A 53 15.62 2.42 45.76
CA SER A 53 14.30 2.71 45.21
C SER A 53 14.37 3.30 43.81
N ILE A 54 13.35 2.98 43.02
CA ILE A 54 13.12 3.51 41.69
C ILE A 54 11.72 4.09 41.69
N ALA A 55 11.65 5.39 41.49
CA ALA A 55 10.41 6.14 41.43
C ALA A 55 10.23 6.61 39.98
N THR A 56 9.20 6.11 39.29
CA THR A 56 8.92 6.49 37.91
C THR A 56 7.78 7.52 37.88
N PRO A 57 7.99 8.71 37.31
CA PRO A 57 7.00 9.78 37.31
C PRO A 57 5.77 9.45 36.45
N PRO A 58 4.71 10.28 36.53
CA PRO A 58 3.58 10.22 35.60
C PRO A 58 4.03 10.36 34.14
N ARG A 59 3.19 9.89 33.20
CA ARG A 59 3.49 10.07 31.78
C ARG A 59 3.54 11.54 31.42
N SER A 60 4.50 11.86 30.57
CA SER A 60 4.68 13.16 29.95
C SER A 60 4.28 13.11 28.49
N GLU A 61 3.83 14.24 27.95
CA GLU A 61 3.72 14.42 26.49
C GLU A 61 5.11 14.64 25.87
N ASP A 62 6.03 15.30 26.59
CA ASP A 62 7.42 15.43 26.16
C ASP A 62 8.17 14.08 26.12
N LEU A 63 8.94 13.88 25.05
CA LEU A 63 9.80 12.71 24.87
C LEU A 63 11.02 12.79 25.81
N ARG A 64 10.99 12.02 26.90
CA ARG A 64 11.99 12.06 27.97
C ARG A 64 12.62 10.68 28.21
N TYR A 65 13.94 10.66 28.39
CA TYR A 65 14.68 9.45 28.73
C TYR A 65 15.02 9.43 30.21
N LEU A 66 14.23 8.66 30.97
CA LEU A 66 14.45 8.43 32.40
C LEU A 66 15.10 7.06 32.62
N LYS A 67 16.06 7.02 33.53
CA LYS A 67 16.73 5.79 33.97
C LYS A 67 15.74 4.87 34.70
N SER A 68 14.81 5.45 35.46
CA SER A 68 13.70 4.71 36.09
C SER A 68 12.80 4.02 35.05
N SER A 69 12.38 4.74 34.01
CA SER A 69 11.62 4.16 32.89
C SER A 69 12.42 3.11 32.12
N ALA A 70 13.72 3.35 31.89
CA ALA A 70 14.60 2.37 31.25
C ALA A 70 14.69 1.06 32.05
N LEU A 71 14.74 1.13 33.39
CA LEU A 71 14.70 -0.07 34.22
C LEU A 71 13.37 -0.81 34.10
N ASN A 72 12.23 -0.12 34.09
CA ASN A 72 10.92 -0.76 33.90
C ASN A 72 10.86 -1.49 32.55
N MET A 73 11.26 -0.80 31.47
CA MET A 73 11.31 -1.38 30.13
C MET A 73 12.28 -2.57 30.05
N TRP A 74 13.43 -2.48 30.70
CA TRP A 74 14.40 -3.56 30.76
C TRP A 74 13.88 -4.74 31.58
N LEU A 75 13.32 -4.51 32.76
CA LEU A 75 12.97 -5.59 33.67
C LEU A 75 11.69 -6.31 33.25
N VAL A 76 10.64 -5.57 32.90
CA VAL A 76 9.28 -6.10 32.69
C VAL A 76 8.71 -5.81 31.30
N GLY A 77 9.43 -5.07 30.44
CA GLY A 77 9.05 -4.84 29.04
C GLY A 77 8.00 -3.74 28.83
N TYR A 78 7.59 -3.07 29.90
CA TYR A 78 6.61 -1.97 29.87
C TYR A 78 7.01 -0.87 30.84
N GLU A 79 6.63 0.36 30.53
CA GLU A 79 6.76 1.47 31.46
C GLU A 79 5.61 1.43 32.47
N PHE A 80 5.96 1.61 33.75
CA PHE A 80 5.00 1.75 34.85
C PHE A 80 5.10 3.18 35.41
N PRO A 81 4.39 4.16 34.80
CA PRO A 81 4.34 5.53 35.32
C PRO A 81 3.78 5.54 36.74
N ASP A 82 3.99 6.60 37.52
CA ASP A 82 3.39 6.79 38.86
C ASP A 82 3.49 5.51 39.71
N THR A 83 4.72 5.00 39.86
CA THR A 83 5.04 3.72 40.52
C THR A 83 6.37 3.82 41.25
N ILE A 84 6.40 3.28 42.47
CA ILE A 84 7.63 3.17 43.27
C ILE A 84 7.98 1.69 43.43
N MET A 85 9.22 1.33 43.13
CA MET A 85 9.78 -0.01 43.30
C MET A 85 10.94 0.08 44.28
N VAL A 86 10.91 -0.71 45.35
CA VAL A 86 11.98 -0.76 46.36
C VAL A 86 12.55 -2.16 46.39
N PHE A 87 13.85 -2.27 46.13
CA PHE A 87 14.57 -3.54 46.05
C PHE A 87 15.43 -3.72 47.31
N MET A 88 15.19 -4.81 48.03
CA MET A 88 15.93 -5.23 49.23
C MET A 88 16.57 -6.60 49.00
N LYS A 89 17.32 -7.13 49.98
CA LYS A 89 17.99 -8.43 49.83
C LYS A 89 16.98 -9.57 49.83
N LYS A 90 15.92 -9.48 50.63
CA LYS A 90 14.89 -10.53 50.77
C LYS A 90 13.54 -10.15 50.21
N GLN A 91 13.25 -8.86 50.05
CA GLN A 91 11.95 -8.38 49.59
C GLN A 91 12.04 -7.40 48.41
N ILE A 92 11.02 -7.38 47.57
CA ILE A 92 10.78 -6.32 46.58
C ILE A 92 9.40 -5.74 46.83
N HIS A 93 9.31 -4.44 47.08
CA HIS A 93 8.06 -3.75 47.27
C HIS A 93 7.68 -2.96 46.01
N PHE A 94 6.47 -3.18 45.51
CA PHE A 94 5.87 -2.35 44.47
C PHE A 94 4.72 -1.53 45.06
N LEU A 95 4.79 -0.22 44.96
CA LEU A 95 3.70 0.69 45.34
C LEU A 95 3.14 1.36 44.09
N CYS A 96 1.92 0.96 43.71
CA CYS A 96 1.28 1.43 42.49
C CYS A 96 -0.25 1.26 42.53
N SER A 97 -0.95 1.65 41.46
CA SER A 97 -2.41 1.54 41.39
C SER A 97 -2.89 0.08 41.23
N GLN A 98 -4.15 -0.18 41.60
CA GLN A 98 -4.74 -1.54 41.54
C GLN A 98 -4.60 -2.21 40.17
N LYS A 99 -4.76 -1.46 39.07
CA LYS A 99 -4.62 -1.99 37.71
C LYS A 99 -3.20 -2.52 37.43
N LYS A 100 -2.18 -1.78 37.89
CA LYS A 100 -0.76 -2.15 37.71
C LYS A 100 -0.39 -3.34 38.58
N VAL A 101 -0.92 -3.40 39.81
CA VAL A 101 -0.74 -4.56 40.70
C VAL A 101 -1.26 -5.84 40.05
N SER A 102 -2.44 -5.82 39.40
CA SER A 102 -2.98 -7.01 38.72
C SER A 102 -2.04 -7.53 37.61
N LEU A 103 -1.32 -6.67 36.90
CA LEU A 103 -0.32 -7.08 35.90
C LEU A 103 0.96 -7.61 36.55
N LEU A 104 1.47 -6.90 37.56
CA LEU A 104 2.70 -7.25 38.27
C LEU A 104 2.54 -8.50 39.14
N GLN A 105 1.33 -8.93 39.50
CA GLN A 105 1.12 -10.19 40.23
C GLN A 105 1.79 -11.39 39.55
N SER A 106 1.90 -11.38 38.22
CA SER A 106 2.58 -12.41 37.44
C SER A 106 4.07 -12.56 37.76
N VAL A 107 4.73 -11.53 38.34
CA VAL A 107 6.18 -11.55 38.62
C VAL A 107 6.54 -12.10 40.00
N LYS A 108 5.55 -12.30 40.89
CA LYS A 108 5.79 -12.76 42.27
C LYS A 108 6.50 -14.11 42.33
N LYS A 109 5.87 -15.14 41.76
CA LYS A 109 6.39 -16.51 41.74
C LYS A 109 7.73 -16.61 41.00
N PRO A 110 7.91 -15.99 39.82
CA PRO A 110 9.21 -15.96 39.14
C PRO A 110 10.34 -15.32 39.95
N ALA A 111 10.08 -14.24 40.71
CA ALA A 111 11.09 -13.62 41.56
C ALA A 111 11.50 -14.53 42.73
N GLU A 112 10.52 -15.21 43.34
CA GLU A 112 10.74 -16.19 44.40
C GLU A 112 11.53 -17.40 43.88
N ASP A 113 11.13 -17.98 42.75
CA ASP A 113 11.82 -19.11 42.11
C ASP A 113 13.23 -18.74 41.63
N ALA A 114 13.44 -17.49 41.21
CA ALA A 114 14.72 -17.01 40.68
C ALA A 114 15.75 -16.69 41.77
N LEU A 115 15.32 -15.99 42.83
CA LEU A 115 16.22 -15.37 43.81
C LEU A 115 15.88 -15.70 45.26
N GLY A 116 14.75 -16.35 45.53
CA GLY A 116 14.23 -16.53 46.89
C GLY A 116 13.76 -15.22 47.52
N VAL A 117 13.37 -14.24 46.69
CA VAL A 117 12.97 -12.89 47.12
C VAL A 117 11.46 -12.77 47.08
N GLU A 118 10.87 -12.35 48.19
CA GLU A 118 9.43 -12.16 48.33
C GLU A 118 8.98 -10.84 47.68
N VAL A 119 7.95 -10.89 46.84
CA VAL A 119 7.40 -9.70 46.19
C VAL A 119 6.11 -9.24 46.87
N ILE A 120 6.17 -8.05 47.47
CA ILE A 120 5.08 -7.41 48.21
C ILE A 120 4.47 -6.30 47.35
N MET A 121 3.14 -6.30 47.23
CA MET A 121 2.39 -5.34 46.42
C MET A 121 1.58 -4.44 47.32
N HIS A 122 1.79 -3.14 47.21
CA HIS A 122 1.06 -2.10 47.92
C HIS A 122 0.15 -1.38 46.92
N VAL A 123 -1.16 -1.41 47.18
CA VAL A 123 -2.17 -0.81 46.31
C VAL A 123 -2.48 0.61 46.77
N LYS A 124 -2.10 1.60 45.96
CA LYS A 124 -2.46 3.01 46.21
C LYS A 124 -3.92 3.28 45.83
N GLY A 125 -4.70 3.82 46.76
CA GLY A 125 -6.05 4.30 46.52
C GLY A 125 -6.10 5.52 45.56
N ARG A 126 -7.24 5.73 44.89
CA ARG A 126 -7.40 6.83 43.90
C ARG A 126 -7.30 8.23 44.54
N ASN A 127 -7.73 8.37 45.79
CA ASN A 127 -7.70 9.63 46.55
C ASN A 127 -6.68 9.58 47.71
N ASP A 128 -5.79 8.60 47.69
CA ASP A 128 -4.77 8.38 48.70
C ASP A 128 -3.43 8.92 48.19
N ASP A 129 -2.72 9.66 49.05
CA ASP A 129 -1.36 10.15 48.78
C ASP A 129 -0.32 9.02 48.94
N GLY A 130 -0.74 7.86 49.47
CA GLY A 130 0.10 6.70 49.69
C GLY A 130 1.01 6.83 50.92
N SER A 131 0.84 7.87 51.74
CA SER A 131 1.75 8.21 52.83
C SER A 131 1.88 7.09 53.87
N ALA A 132 0.78 6.41 54.19
CA ALA A 132 0.78 5.27 55.12
C ALA A 132 1.55 4.08 54.54
N LEU A 133 1.29 3.73 53.27
CA LEU A 133 1.97 2.63 52.58
C LEU A 133 3.47 2.88 52.42
N MET A 134 3.89 4.13 52.19
CA MET A 134 5.31 4.50 52.17
C MET A 134 5.97 4.29 53.53
N ASN A 135 5.28 4.61 54.63
CA ASN A 135 5.78 4.36 55.98
C ASN A 135 5.93 2.85 56.24
N ASP A 136 4.96 2.03 55.82
CA ASP A 136 5.05 0.57 55.94
C ASP A 136 6.29 0.01 55.22
N ILE A 137 6.60 0.53 54.04
CA ILE A 137 7.83 0.18 53.30
C ILE A 137 9.07 0.57 54.12
N PHE A 138 9.12 1.78 54.67
CA PHE A 138 10.26 2.21 55.50
C PHE A 138 10.40 1.39 56.79
N GLU A 139 9.31 0.94 57.39
CA GLU A 139 9.34 0.03 58.53
C GLU A 139 9.92 -1.34 58.13
N ALA A 140 9.53 -1.88 56.97
CA ALA A 140 10.13 -3.09 56.41
C ALA A 140 11.64 -2.93 56.15
N VAL A 141 12.07 -1.80 55.58
CA VAL A 141 13.49 -1.46 55.37
C VAL A 141 14.25 -1.56 56.70
N ARG A 142 13.74 -0.92 57.75
CA ARG A 142 14.37 -0.90 59.08
C ARG A 142 14.37 -2.27 59.74
N ALA A 143 13.30 -3.04 59.58
CA ALA A 143 13.21 -4.40 60.13
C ALA A 143 14.26 -5.33 59.52
N GLU A 144 14.40 -5.34 58.19
CA GLU A 144 15.41 -6.15 57.49
C GLU A 144 16.84 -5.68 57.83
N SER A 145 17.07 -4.37 57.90
CA SER A 145 18.39 -3.79 58.21
C SER A 145 18.86 -4.11 59.63
N ARG A 146 17.95 -4.10 60.62
CA ARG A 146 18.26 -4.48 62.01
C ARG A 146 18.66 -5.95 62.14
N LEU A 147 18.04 -6.85 61.35
CA LEU A 147 18.40 -8.26 61.32
C LEU A 147 19.81 -8.49 60.76
N ASP A 148 20.25 -7.62 59.84
CA ASP A 148 21.57 -7.65 59.23
C ASP A 148 22.63 -6.86 60.05
N GLY A 149 22.26 -6.27 61.19
CA GLY A 149 23.16 -5.57 62.10
C GLY A 149 23.47 -4.11 61.74
N TYR A 150 22.64 -3.47 60.91
CA TYR A 150 22.78 -2.06 60.51
C TYR A 150 21.70 -1.20 61.18
N ASP A 151 22.11 -0.25 62.01
CA ASP A 151 21.19 0.72 62.64
C ASP A 151 20.71 1.80 61.66
N ASN A 152 21.52 2.12 60.63
CA ASN A 152 21.13 3.05 59.57
C ASN A 152 21.57 2.52 58.18
N PRO A 153 20.66 1.96 57.37
CA PRO A 153 21.00 1.41 56.07
C PRO A 153 21.32 2.51 55.04
N ILE A 154 22.22 2.20 54.12
CA ILE A 154 22.52 3.06 52.97
C ILE A 154 21.43 2.85 51.91
N PHE A 155 20.74 3.93 51.57
CA PHE A 155 19.58 3.91 50.69
C PHE A 155 19.95 4.51 49.32
N GLY A 156 19.94 3.66 48.29
CA GLY A 156 20.19 4.04 46.91
C GLY A 156 18.99 4.69 46.25
N HIS A 157 19.19 5.80 45.55
CA HIS A 157 18.17 6.40 44.69
C HIS A 157 18.82 6.99 43.43
N ILE A 158 18.00 7.31 42.42
CA ILE A 158 18.48 7.97 41.20
C ILE A 158 18.52 9.47 41.47
N ALA A 159 19.66 9.99 41.91
CA ALA A 159 19.77 11.37 42.40
C ALA A 159 19.58 12.44 41.32
N ARG A 160 19.73 12.08 40.04
CA ARG A 160 19.62 12.99 38.90
C ARG A 160 18.19 13.16 38.38
N GLU A 161 17.26 12.32 38.80
CA GLU A 161 15.86 12.43 38.38
C GLU A 161 15.09 13.30 39.37
N THR A 162 14.45 14.34 38.86
CA THR A 162 13.58 15.19 39.67
C THR A 162 12.25 14.49 39.91
N PRO A 163 11.75 14.45 41.17
CA PRO A 163 10.43 13.92 41.43
C PRO A 163 9.38 14.83 40.77
N GLU A 164 8.45 14.22 40.06
CA GLU A 164 7.34 14.90 39.40
C GLU A 164 6.03 14.25 39.80
N GLY A 165 5.06 15.09 40.16
CA GLY A 165 3.74 14.65 40.60
C GLY A 165 3.68 14.43 42.10
N ILE A 166 2.53 14.78 42.67
CA ILE A 166 2.26 14.80 44.12
C ILE A 166 2.72 13.50 44.81
N PHE A 167 2.46 12.35 44.20
CA PHE A 167 2.82 11.04 44.76
C PHE A 167 4.34 10.85 44.91
N LEU A 168 5.16 11.26 43.94
CA LEU A 168 6.62 11.13 44.01
C LEU A 168 7.27 12.24 44.82
N GLU A 169 6.69 13.45 44.82
CA GLU A 169 7.12 14.55 45.67
C GLU A 169 7.00 14.16 47.16
N VAL A 170 5.88 13.55 47.55
CA VAL A 170 5.67 13.02 48.91
C VAL A 170 6.66 11.90 49.24
N TRP A 171 6.96 11.01 48.29
CA TRP A 171 7.97 9.96 48.48
C TRP A 171 9.35 10.55 48.75
N GLU A 172 9.78 11.50 47.94
CA GLU A 172 11.09 12.16 48.09
C GLU A 172 11.18 12.93 49.41
N GLU A 173 10.12 13.65 49.80
CA GLU A 173 10.06 14.35 51.09
C GLU A 173 10.20 13.37 52.26
N LYS A 174 9.44 12.27 52.24
CA LYS A 174 9.52 11.25 53.28
C LYS A 174 10.86 10.54 53.30
N LEU A 175 11.45 10.25 52.14
CA LEU A 175 12.76 9.61 52.04
C LEU A 175 13.86 10.49 52.67
N LYS A 176 13.82 11.81 52.43
CA LYS A 176 14.70 12.80 53.07
C LYS A 176 14.49 12.87 54.58
N ASN A 177 13.23 12.80 55.03
CA ASN A 177 12.87 12.86 56.46
C ASN A 177 13.10 11.52 57.20
N ALA A 178 13.35 10.42 56.50
CA ALA A 178 13.48 9.08 57.09
C ALA A 178 14.86 8.80 57.75
N ASN A 179 15.79 9.76 57.70
CA ASN A 179 17.15 9.73 58.28
C ASN A 179 18.10 8.65 57.71
N TYR A 180 17.85 8.16 56.48
CA TYR A 180 18.75 7.24 55.80
C TYR A 180 19.99 7.93 55.21
N GLN A 181 21.09 7.18 55.04
CA GLN A 181 22.22 7.66 54.25
C GLN A 181 21.91 7.47 52.76
N LEU A 182 21.57 8.55 52.06
CA LEU A 182 21.23 8.52 50.63
C LEU A 182 22.49 8.43 49.75
N THR A 183 22.44 7.60 48.71
CA THR A 183 23.53 7.44 47.73
C THR A 183 22.98 7.34 46.30
N ASP A 184 23.76 7.80 45.31
CA ASP A 184 23.38 7.73 43.90
C ASP A 184 23.72 6.36 43.29
N VAL A 185 22.72 5.67 42.74
CA VAL A 185 22.87 4.37 42.07
C VAL A 185 22.84 4.45 40.54
N THR A 186 22.79 5.66 39.96
CA THR A 186 22.69 5.88 38.51
C THR A 186 23.82 5.19 37.73
N ASN A 187 25.05 5.18 38.28
CA ASN A 187 26.21 4.54 37.66
C ASN A 187 26.08 3.01 37.62
N GLY A 188 25.49 2.41 38.66
CA GLY A 188 25.19 0.97 38.72
C GLY A 188 24.27 0.53 37.58
N PHE A 189 23.15 1.25 37.37
CA PHE A 189 22.26 0.98 36.24
C PHE A 189 22.92 1.26 34.89
N SER A 190 23.79 2.26 34.82
CA SER A 190 24.48 2.60 33.58
C SER A 190 25.52 1.56 33.16
N ASP A 191 26.16 0.86 34.10
CA ASP A 191 26.98 -0.30 33.77
C ASP A 191 26.13 -1.54 33.45
N LEU A 192 25.02 -1.73 34.18
CA LEU A 192 24.10 -2.84 33.95
C LEU A 192 23.52 -2.84 32.52
N PHE A 193 23.10 -1.68 32.02
CA PHE A 193 22.53 -1.53 30.67
C PHE A 193 23.58 -1.41 29.56
N ALA A 194 24.87 -1.33 29.92
CA ALA A 194 25.93 -1.06 28.97
C ALA A 194 26.06 -2.16 27.89
N VAL A 195 26.01 -3.42 28.32
CA VAL A 195 26.15 -4.60 27.47
C VAL A 195 24.77 -5.15 27.13
N LYS A 196 24.44 -5.14 25.83
CA LYS A 196 23.14 -5.56 25.32
C LYS A 196 23.17 -7.05 25.00
N ASP A 197 22.09 -7.76 25.30
CA ASP A 197 21.91 -9.15 24.88
C ASP A 197 21.48 -9.25 23.41
N SER A 198 21.38 -10.48 22.90
CA SER A 198 21.05 -10.74 21.49
C SER A 198 19.69 -10.16 21.06
N LEU A 199 18.70 -10.14 21.96
CA LEU A 199 17.38 -9.60 21.68
C LEU A 199 17.43 -8.07 21.63
N GLU A 200 18.14 -7.46 22.58
CA GLU A 200 18.37 -6.01 22.64
C GLU A 200 19.12 -5.51 21.40
N ILE A 201 20.21 -6.19 21.01
CA ILE A 201 20.95 -5.90 19.78
C ILE A 201 20.04 -6.01 18.56
N THR A 202 19.19 -7.04 18.50
CA THR A 202 18.24 -7.21 17.39
C THR A 202 17.23 -6.06 17.30
N ASN A 203 16.73 -5.58 18.45
CA ASN A 203 15.81 -4.44 18.48
C ASN A 203 16.50 -3.14 18.05
N VAL A 204 17.73 -2.89 18.49
CA VAL A 204 18.53 -1.76 17.99
C VAL A 204 18.79 -1.88 16.49
N LYS A 205 19.10 -3.07 15.97
CA LYS A 205 19.28 -3.28 14.53
C LYS A 205 18.01 -2.98 13.73
N LYS A 206 16.84 -3.36 14.23
CA LYS A 206 15.55 -3.02 13.61
C LYS A 206 15.29 -1.52 13.63
N ALA A 207 15.57 -0.86 14.76
CA ALA A 207 15.51 0.59 14.86
C ALA A 207 16.46 1.26 13.85
N ALA A 208 17.72 0.83 13.81
CA ALA A 208 18.73 1.39 12.89
C ALA A 208 18.37 1.17 11.42
N TYR A 209 17.84 -0.01 11.09
CA TYR A 209 17.34 -0.30 9.76
C TYR A 209 16.21 0.65 9.36
N LEU A 210 15.24 0.89 10.24
CA LEU A 210 14.17 1.86 10.00
C LEU A 210 14.73 3.28 9.83
N THR A 211 15.57 3.74 10.76
CA THR A 211 16.22 5.05 10.70
C THR A 211 16.94 5.27 9.36
N SER A 212 17.73 4.29 8.93
CA SER A 212 18.45 4.36 7.65
C SER A 212 17.53 4.29 6.43
N SER A 213 16.44 3.52 6.51
CA SER A 213 15.45 3.41 5.44
C SER A 213 14.68 4.71 5.26
N VAL A 214 14.29 5.38 6.36
CA VAL A 214 13.65 6.70 6.31
C VAL A 214 14.58 7.73 5.69
N LEU A 215 15.84 7.78 6.13
CA LEU A 215 16.79 8.72 5.55
C LEU A 215 16.99 8.48 4.04
N LYS A 216 17.16 7.22 3.63
CA LYS A 216 17.46 6.86 2.24
C LYS A 216 16.27 6.95 1.29
N TYR A 217 15.10 6.46 1.70
CA TYR A 217 13.95 6.29 0.80
C TYR A 217 12.93 7.42 0.91
N PHE A 218 13.02 8.26 1.95
CA PHE A 218 12.13 9.40 2.13
C PHE A 218 12.90 10.71 2.16
N VAL A 219 13.81 10.90 3.12
CA VAL A 219 14.42 12.23 3.34
C VAL A 219 15.34 12.66 2.21
N VAL A 220 16.23 11.78 1.73
CA VAL A 220 17.10 12.11 0.59
C VAL A 220 16.29 12.45 -0.66
N PRO A 221 15.37 11.58 -1.15
CA PRO A 221 14.51 11.93 -2.28
C PRO A 221 13.67 13.20 -2.07
N LYS A 222 13.22 13.46 -0.84
CA LYS A 222 12.44 14.64 -0.52
C LYS A 222 13.28 15.92 -0.57
N LEU A 223 14.52 15.87 -0.10
CA LEU A 223 15.46 16.99 -0.21
C LEU A 223 15.82 17.24 -1.67
N GLU A 224 16.17 16.19 -2.43
CA GLU A 224 16.44 16.27 -3.87
C GLU A 224 15.25 16.91 -4.60
N GLN A 225 14.03 16.44 -4.35
CA GLN A 225 12.82 17.02 -4.92
C GLN A 225 12.63 18.51 -4.56
N ILE A 226 12.81 18.88 -3.29
CA ILE A 226 12.64 20.29 -2.85
C ILE A 226 13.65 21.19 -3.53
N ILE A 227 14.88 20.69 -3.69
CA ILE A 227 15.98 21.40 -4.29
C ILE A 227 15.76 21.54 -5.81
N ASP A 228 15.42 20.45 -6.50
CA ASP A 228 15.21 20.42 -7.96
C ASP A 228 13.97 21.23 -8.40
N GLU A 229 12.91 21.22 -7.60
CA GLU A 229 11.67 21.97 -7.89
C GLU A 229 11.68 23.38 -7.28
N GLU A 230 12.82 23.83 -6.71
CA GLU A 230 13.00 25.13 -6.03
C GLU A 230 11.88 25.46 -5.01
N LYS A 231 11.40 24.44 -4.30
CA LYS A 231 10.30 24.59 -3.33
C LYS A 231 10.76 25.26 -2.05
N THR A 232 9.89 26.09 -1.48
CA THR A 232 10.10 26.73 -0.18
C THR A 232 9.44 25.88 0.91
N VAL A 233 10.26 25.17 1.70
CA VAL A 233 9.80 24.31 2.80
C VAL A 233 10.58 24.68 4.06
N THR A 234 9.90 24.75 5.21
CA THR A 234 10.54 25.03 6.50
C THR A 234 11.19 23.78 7.09
N HIS A 235 12.20 23.94 7.96
CA HIS A 235 12.80 22.79 8.65
C HIS A 235 11.79 22.06 9.54
N THR A 236 10.86 22.77 10.18
CA THR A 236 9.77 22.18 10.97
C THR A 236 8.83 21.32 10.11
N SER A 237 8.45 21.78 8.91
CA SER A 237 7.60 20.98 8.01
C SER A 237 8.30 19.67 7.59
N LEU A 238 9.61 19.71 7.32
CA LEU A 238 10.40 18.51 7.05
C LEU A 238 10.48 17.56 8.25
N THR A 239 10.52 18.13 9.46
CA THR A 239 10.50 17.39 10.72
C THR A 239 9.21 16.60 10.86
N ASP A 240 8.06 17.27 10.74
CA ASP A 240 6.74 16.68 10.88
C ASP A 240 6.48 15.57 9.84
N ASP A 241 6.90 15.81 8.59
CA ASP A 241 6.75 14.83 7.52
C ASP A 241 7.64 13.61 7.75
N THR A 242 8.86 13.81 8.24
CA THR A 242 9.78 12.71 8.57
C THR A 242 9.28 11.91 9.76
N GLU A 243 8.73 12.57 10.78
CA GLU A 243 8.14 11.93 11.96
C GLU A 243 6.98 11.00 11.59
N LYS A 244 6.05 11.46 10.74
CA LYS A 244 4.95 10.64 10.22
C LYS A 244 5.44 9.39 9.49
N VAL A 245 6.54 9.49 8.75
CA VAL A 245 7.12 8.36 8.01
C VAL A 245 7.82 7.38 8.96
N ILE A 246 8.43 7.87 10.04
CA ILE A 246 9.02 6.99 11.07
C ILE A 246 7.91 6.20 11.76
N THR A 247 6.83 6.84 12.20
CA THR A 247 5.73 6.18 12.93
C THR A 247 4.90 5.26 12.02
N GLU A 248 4.86 5.52 10.72
CA GLU A 248 4.18 4.69 9.72
C GLU A 248 5.17 4.02 8.73
N PRO A 249 5.95 3.01 9.16
CA PRO A 249 7.01 2.40 8.34
C PRO A 249 6.51 1.74 7.04
N ALA A 250 5.21 1.44 6.95
CA ALA A 250 4.57 0.93 5.74
C ALA A 250 4.69 1.90 4.55
N ARG A 251 4.73 3.23 4.79
CA ARG A 251 4.86 4.26 3.73
C ARG A 251 6.12 4.09 2.89
N ILE A 252 7.20 3.61 3.51
CA ILE A 252 8.49 3.34 2.85
C ILE A 252 8.72 1.83 2.62
N LYS A 253 7.66 1.02 2.61
CA LYS A 253 7.70 -0.44 2.38
C LYS A 253 8.54 -1.22 3.41
N VAL A 254 8.76 -0.66 4.60
CA VAL A 254 9.47 -1.33 5.69
C VAL A 254 8.49 -2.17 6.51
N LYS A 255 8.73 -3.49 6.54
CA LYS A 255 7.86 -4.46 7.24
C LYS A 255 8.19 -4.56 8.73
N LEU A 256 8.01 -3.47 9.47
CA LEU A 256 8.06 -3.45 10.94
C LEU A 256 6.67 -3.20 11.51
N LYS A 257 6.40 -3.75 12.69
CA LYS A 257 5.14 -3.51 13.41
C LYS A 257 5.10 -2.05 13.88
N ALA A 258 4.12 -1.27 13.42
CA ALA A 258 3.98 0.14 13.77
C ALA A 258 3.84 0.37 15.28
N ASP A 259 3.09 -0.49 15.99
CA ASP A 259 2.92 -0.41 17.46
C ASP A 259 4.23 -0.48 18.27
N ASN A 260 5.30 -1.00 17.67
CA ASN A 260 6.61 -1.10 18.29
C ASN A 260 7.55 0.04 17.88
N VAL A 261 7.11 0.94 17.01
CA VAL A 261 7.95 1.98 16.40
C VAL A 261 7.58 3.33 17.00
N ASP A 262 8.60 4.14 17.27
CA ASP A 262 8.47 5.50 17.75
C ASP A 262 9.67 6.33 17.29
N ILE A 263 9.64 7.65 17.46
CA ILE A 263 10.80 8.52 17.28
C ILE A 263 11.71 8.49 18.52
N CYS A 264 13.01 8.75 18.35
CA CYS A 264 13.91 8.97 19.49
C CYS A 264 13.89 10.42 19.97
N TYR A 265 13.72 11.33 19.02
CA TYR A 265 13.62 12.76 19.19
C TYR A 265 13.06 13.32 17.87
N PRO A 266 12.45 14.52 17.85
CA PRO A 266 11.96 15.13 16.62
C PRO A 266 13.10 15.23 15.59
N PRO A 267 12.93 14.71 14.36
CA PRO A 267 13.96 14.80 13.33
C PRO A 267 14.51 16.22 13.17
N ILE A 268 15.84 16.37 13.10
CA ILE A 268 16.49 17.68 13.08
C ILE A 268 16.94 17.98 11.65
N PHE A 269 16.50 19.13 11.14
CA PHE A 269 16.94 19.72 9.88
C PHE A 269 17.54 21.10 10.15
N GLN A 270 18.74 21.35 9.64
CA GLN A 270 19.45 22.63 9.81
C GLN A 270 20.10 23.05 8.51
N SER A 271 19.93 24.31 8.13
CA SER A 271 20.59 24.93 6.98
C SER A 271 20.68 26.47 7.17
N GLY A 272 21.28 27.18 6.21
CA GLY A 272 21.21 28.66 6.18
C GLY A 272 22.02 29.38 7.26
N GLY A 273 23.09 28.76 7.76
CA GLY A 273 24.05 29.40 8.66
C GLY A 273 23.73 29.27 10.16
N GLN A 274 22.58 28.70 10.49
CA GLN A 274 22.16 28.41 11.86
C GLN A 274 22.30 26.91 12.14
N PHE A 275 23.36 26.54 12.85
CA PHE A 275 23.64 25.14 13.17
C PHE A 275 23.87 24.97 14.67
N ASP A 276 23.26 23.94 15.25
CA ASP A 276 23.54 23.49 16.61
C ASP A 276 23.74 21.98 16.60
N LEU A 277 24.96 21.53 16.89
CA LEU A 277 25.29 20.10 16.94
C LEU A 277 25.06 19.48 18.33
N LYS A 278 24.45 20.21 19.26
CA LYS A 278 24.05 19.65 20.55
C LYS A 278 22.90 18.66 20.35
N PRO A 279 22.83 17.58 21.15
CA PRO A 279 21.69 16.67 21.13
C PRO A 279 20.34 17.30 21.49
N SER A 280 20.34 18.50 22.08
CA SER A 280 19.15 19.27 22.43
C SER A 280 18.69 20.22 21.32
N ALA A 281 19.34 20.19 20.16
CA ALA A 281 18.96 21.04 19.05
C ALA A 281 17.58 20.64 18.51
N THR A 282 16.84 21.62 18.02
CA THR A 282 15.54 21.45 17.36
C THR A 282 15.60 22.11 16.00
N SER A 283 14.79 21.62 15.06
CA SER A 283 14.52 22.34 13.81
C SER A 283 13.86 23.70 14.12
N ASN A 284 14.15 24.71 13.31
CA ASN A 284 13.52 26.03 13.42
C ASN A 284 12.51 26.24 12.27
N ASP A 285 11.77 27.34 12.32
CA ASP A 285 10.78 27.66 11.28
C ASP A 285 11.37 28.38 10.05
N ASP A 286 12.71 28.45 9.95
CA ASP A 286 13.35 29.01 8.77
C ASP A 286 13.17 28.07 7.57
N TYR A 287 13.12 28.66 6.38
CA TYR A 287 13.11 27.91 5.12
C TYR A 287 14.44 27.20 4.89
N LEU A 288 14.35 25.99 4.32
CA LEU A 288 15.50 25.23 3.85
C LEU A 288 16.29 26.07 2.85
N PHE A 289 17.59 26.18 3.09
CA PHE A 289 18.52 26.97 2.28
C PHE A 289 19.47 26.03 1.54
N TYR A 290 19.41 26.07 0.21
CA TYR A 290 20.13 25.19 -0.70
C TYR A 290 20.78 25.92 -1.89
N ASP A 291 21.06 27.21 -1.73
CA ASP A 291 21.77 28.01 -2.73
C ASP A 291 23.28 27.64 -2.77
N ASN A 292 24.06 28.31 -3.62
CA ASN A 292 25.49 28.16 -3.76
C ASN A 292 26.22 28.16 -2.40
N THR A 293 27.09 27.16 -2.18
CA THR A 293 27.84 26.94 -0.93
C THR A 293 26.99 26.62 0.30
N ALA A 294 25.76 26.13 0.12
CA ALA A 294 24.90 25.73 1.23
C ALA A 294 25.31 24.37 1.83
N VAL A 295 24.93 24.19 3.09
CA VAL A 295 25.12 22.97 3.87
C VAL A 295 23.81 22.63 4.56
N ILE A 296 23.37 21.38 4.44
CA ILE A 296 22.16 20.87 5.07
C ILE A 296 22.56 19.73 6.01
N ILE A 297 22.23 19.85 7.30
CA ILE A 297 22.41 18.78 8.28
C ILE A 297 21.05 18.15 8.55
N CYS A 298 21.00 16.82 8.44
CA CYS A 298 19.84 16.01 8.80
C CYS A 298 20.26 15.00 9.87
N ALA A 299 19.57 15.01 11.01
CA ALA A 299 19.78 14.02 12.07
C ALA A 299 18.43 13.43 12.50
N MET A 300 18.31 12.11 12.49
CA MET A 300 17.09 11.44 12.92
C MET A 300 17.40 10.12 13.61
N GLY A 301 16.50 9.72 14.51
CA GLY A 301 16.57 8.44 15.19
C GLY A 301 15.18 7.86 15.37
N SER A 302 15.02 6.59 15.01
CA SER A 302 13.83 5.82 15.32
C SER A 302 14.09 4.88 16.49
N ARG A 303 13.01 4.49 17.15
CA ARG A 303 12.99 3.59 18.30
C ARG A 303 12.17 2.36 17.93
N TYR A 304 12.69 1.17 18.23
CA TYR A 304 11.96 -0.08 18.02
C TYR A 304 11.89 -0.90 19.30
N SER A 305 10.68 -1.22 19.77
CA SER A 305 10.42 -1.86 21.06
C SER A 305 11.21 -1.19 22.19
N ASN A 306 11.23 0.14 22.18
CA ASN A 306 11.92 1.01 23.13
C ASN A 306 13.45 1.13 23.01
N TYR A 307 14.09 0.46 22.05
CA TYR A 307 15.53 0.61 21.78
C TYR A 307 15.78 1.65 20.69
N CYS A 308 16.68 2.58 20.97
CA CYS A 308 17.00 3.73 20.13
C CYS A 308 18.09 3.41 19.10
N SER A 309 18.02 4.11 17.98
CA SER A 309 19.11 4.25 17.01
C SER A 309 19.22 5.70 16.55
N ASN A 310 20.34 6.03 15.92
CA ASN A 310 20.61 7.37 15.44
C ASN A 310 21.41 7.36 14.12
N VAL A 311 21.08 8.28 13.23
CA VAL A 311 21.88 8.62 12.05
C VAL A 311 21.91 10.13 11.88
N ALA A 312 23.06 10.66 11.44
CA ALA A 312 23.14 12.03 10.95
C ALA A 312 24.00 12.09 9.69
N ARG A 313 23.55 12.88 8.72
CA ARG A 313 24.27 13.16 7.47
C ARG A 313 24.29 14.66 7.22
N THR A 314 25.34 15.07 6.52
CA THR A 314 25.47 16.42 6.01
C THR A 314 25.50 16.34 4.49
N TYR A 315 24.65 17.12 3.85
CA TYR A 315 24.59 17.30 2.40
C TYR A 315 25.19 18.65 2.03
N LEU A 316 25.95 18.66 0.95
CA LEU A 316 26.75 19.77 0.47
C LEU A 316 26.16 20.22 -0.87
N ILE A 317 25.79 21.50 -1.01
CA ILE A 317 25.24 22.04 -2.25
C ILE A 317 26.22 23.05 -2.83
N ASN A 318 26.74 22.77 -4.03
CA ASN A 318 27.78 23.57 -4.68
C ASN A 318 28.93 23.91 -3.71
N ALA A 319 29.43 22.89 -3.00
CA ALA A 319 30.40 23.10 -1.93
C ALA A 319 31.74 23.62 -2.46
N ASN A 320 32.32 24.55 -1.71
CA ASN A 320 33.66 25.03 -2.02
C ASN A 320 34.74 24.04 -1.55
N SER A 321 36.00 24.34 -1.90
CA SER A 321 37.14 23.51 -1.54
C SER A 321 37.33 23.34 -0.02
N LEU A 322 36.99 24.36 0.77
CA LEU A 322 37.09 24.30 2.23
C LEU A 322 36.03 23.36 2.83
N GLN A 323 34.77 23.47 2.39
CA GLN A 323 33.65 22.63 2.81
C GLN A 323 33.91 21.16 2.44
N SER A 324 34.35 20.91 1.21
CA SER A 324 34.72 19.58 0.73
C SER A 324 35.86 18.97 1.54
N LYS A 325 36.94 19.74 1.78
CA LYS A 325 38.07 19.29 2.62
C LYS A 325 37.63 19.02 4.06
N ALA A 326 36.81 19.90 4.64
CA ALA A 326 36.32 19.73 6.01
C ALA A 326 35.47 18.46 6.14
N TYR A 327 34.61 18.17 5.16
CA TYR A 327 33.82 16.94 5.14
C TYR A 327 34.68 15.68 4.99
N GLU A 328 35.68 15.69 4.10
CA GLU A 328 36.61 14.57 3.94
C GLU A 328 37.39 14.25 5.22
N VAL A 329 37.91 15.28 5.89
CA VAL A 329 38.60 15.13 7.18
C VAL A 329 37.63 14.61 8.25
N LEU A 330 36.39 15.11 8.28
CA LEU A 330 35.37 14.64 9.22
C LEU A 330 35.04 13.16 8.99
N LEU A 331 34.87 12.75 7.74
CA LEU A 331 34.59 11.37 7.36
C LEU A 331 35.71 10.42 7.78
N LYS A 332 36.98 10.81 7.55
CA LYS A 332 38.15 10.03 7.99
C LYS A 332 38.23 9.94 9.52
N ALA A 333 37.98 11.05 10.23
CA ALA A 333 37.97 11.08 11.69
C ALA A 333 36.85 10.21 12.28
N HIS A 334 35.66 10.25 11.67
CA HIS A 334 34.51 9.42 12.02
C HIS A 334 34.81 7.93 11.83
N ASN A 335 35.36 7.54 10.67
CA ASN A 335 35.75 6.15 10.40
C ASN A 335 36.87 5.66 11.33
N ALA A 336 37.82 6.52 11.70
CA ALA A 336 38.87 6.19 12.67
C ALA A 336 38.30 5.95 14.07
N ALA A 337 37.30 6.74 14.51
CA ALA A 337 36.59 6.49 15.76
C ALA A 337 35.86 5.14 15.73
N ILE A 338 35.15 4.83 14.64
CA ILE A 338 34.47 3.53 14.49
C ILE A 338 35.48 2.38 14.53
N ALA A 339 36.60 2.49 13.83
CA ALA A 339 37.65 1.45 13.83
C ALA A 339 38.29 1.23 15.21
N ALA A 340 38.26 2.24 16.09
CA ALA A 340 38.76 2.17 17.46
C ALA A 340 37.74 1.57 18.45
N LEU A 341 36.46 1.39 18.07
CA LEU A 341 35.43 0.76 18.91
C LEU A 341 35.57 -0.76 18.99
N LYS A 342 36.69 -1.22 19.55
CA LYS A 342 37.00 -2.65 19.72
C LYS A 342 36.93 -3.07 21.18
N PRO A 343 36.57 -4.32 21.48
CA PRO A 343 36.67 -4.85 22.83
C PRO A 343 38.08 -4.67 23.40
N GLY A 344 38.18 -4.20 24.64
CA GLY A 344 39.46 -3.98 25.33
C GLY A 344 40.06 -2.57 25.18
N ASN A 345 39.66 -1.81 24.17
CA ASN A 345 40.05 -0.39 24.06
C ASN A 345 39.32 0.45 25.12
N LYS A 346 39.87 1.62 25.47
CA LYS A 346 39.17 2.58 26.34
C LYS A 346 38.29 3.51 25.51
N ALA A 347 37.21 4.03 26.10
CA ALA A 347 36.35 5.02 25.46
C ALA A 347 37.11 6.29 25.01
N VAL A 348 38.15 6.69 25.76
CA VAL A 348 39.04 7.81 25.40
C VAL A 348 39.83 7.55 24.12
N ASP A 349 40.25 6.30 23.87
CA ASP A 349 41.05 5.94 22.69
C ASP A 349 40.25 6.18 21.39
N VAL A 350 38.94 5.99 21.44
CA VAL A 350 38.01 6.25 20.33
C VAL A 350 37.98 7.73 19.96
N TYR A 351 37.83 8.61 20.95
CA TYR A 351 37.84 10.05 20.71
C TYR A 351 39.22 10.54 20.27
N MET A 352 40.29 9.99 20.86
CA MET A 352 41.66 10.35 20.49
C MET A 352 42.05 9.89 19.08
N ALA A 353 41.48 8.78 18.58
CA ALA A 353 41.65 8.36 17.19
C ALA A 353 41.10 9.42 16.22
N ALA A 354 39.89 9.94 16.46
CA ALA A 354 39.32 11.04 15.68
C ALA A 354 40.17 12.32 15.78
N VAL A 355 40.57 12.72 16.98
CA VAL A 355 41.42 13.91 17.21
C VAL A 355 42.75 13.79 16.48
N THR A 356 43.35 12.59 16.43
CA THR A 356 44.63 12.36 15.75
C THR A 356 44.50 12.56 14.24
N VAL A 357 43.42 12.06 13.62
CA VAL A 357 43.15 12.29 12.19
C VAL A 357 43.00 13.78 11.90
N VAL A 358 42.19 14.49 12.70
CA VAL A 358 41.97 15.93 12.51
C VAL A 358 43.27 16.70 12.66
N LYS A 359 44.11 16.39 13.67
CA LYS A 359 45.41 17.06 13.85
C LYS A 359 46.38 16.83 12.69
N ASN A 360 46.33 15.66 12.06
CA ASN A 360 47.27 15.28 10.99
C ASN A 360 46.82 15.81 9.62
N GLU A 361 45.53 15.76 9.31
CA GLU A 361 45.01 16.03 7.96
C GLU A 361 44.32 17.40 7.83
N GLY A 362 43.86 17.99 8.94
CA GLY A 362 43.18 19.29 8.96
C GLY A 362 43.34 20.00 10.30
N PRO A 363 44.58 20.35 10.73
CA PRO A 363 44.84 20.97 12.03
C PRO A 363 44.04 22.27 12.24
N GLU A 364 43.72 22.98 11.17
CA GLU A 364 42.86 24.18 11.17
C GLU A 364 41.43 23.90 11.69
N PHE A 365 40.92 22.67 11.56
CA PHE A 365 39.58 22.30 12.02
C PHE A 365 39.58 21.81 13.48
N SER A 366 40.74 21.56 14.09
CA SER A 366 40.84 21.02 15.45
C SER A 366 40.12 21.86 16.54
N PRO A 367 40.12 23.20 16.51
CA PRO A 367 39.37 24.01 17.48
C PRO A 367 37.86 23.84 17.37
N HIS A 368 37.38 23.50 16.18
CA HIS A 368 35.97 23.41 15.79
C HIS A 368 35.39 22.00 16.00
N LEU A 369 36.22 20.99 16.29
CA LEU A 369 35.77 19.62 16.53
C LEU A 369 34.89 19.53 17.78
N THR A 370 33.79 18.78 17.69
CA THR A 370 32.94 18.45 18.85
C THR A 370 33.76 17.82 19.97
N LYS A 371 33.44 18.14 21.24
CA LYS A 371 34.19 17.65 22.41
C LYS A 371 33.95 16.17 22.75
N SER A 372 33.10 15.51 21.99
CA SER A 372 32.72 14.09 22.14
C SER A 372 32.50 13.51 20.73
N ALA A 373 32.83 12.24 20.56
CA ALA A 373 32.49 11.42 19.40
C ALA A 373 31.17 10.64 19.61
N GLY A 374 30.26 11.18 20.43
CA GLY A 374 28.99 10.54 20.78
C GLY A 374 28.97 9.77 22.12
N THR A 375 28.01 8.86 22.27
CA THR A 375 27.72 8.15 23.54
C THR A 375 27.20 6.73 23.30
N GLY A 376 27.15 5.91 24.35
CA GLY A 376 26.35 4.68 24.35
C GLY A 376 24.88 4.97 24.03
N ILE A 377 24.21 4.01 23.38
CA ILE A 377 22.80 4.06 22.99
C ILE A 377 22.13 2.71 23.26
N GLY A 378 20.86 2.73 23.64
CA GLY A 378 20.10 1.54 24.00
C GLY A 378 18.65 1.90 24.31
N LEU A 379 18.17 1.57 25.50
CA LEU A 379 16.86 2.04 25.99
C LEU A 379 16.86 3.56 26.22
N GLU A 380 18.03 4.11 26.54
CA GLU A 380 18.30 5.53 26.58
C GLU A 380 18.92 5.96 25.25
N PHE A 381 18.47 7.09 24.71
CA PHE A 381 19.10 7.69 23.54
C PHE A 381 20.57 8.10 23.82
N ARG A 382 20.85 8.52 25.06
CA ARG A 382 22.17 8.98 25.50
C ARG A 382 22.58 8.34 26.83
N GLU A 383 23.40 7.31 26.76
CA GLU A 383 23.99 6.68 27.95
C GLU A 383 25.20 7.49 28.42
N SER A 384 24.99 8.43 29.34
CA SER A 384 26.00 9.42 29.75
C SER A 384 27.28 8.82 30.33
N SER A 385 27.21 7.64 30.97
CA SER A 385 28.39 6.93 31.48
C SER A 385 29.30 6.37 30.37
N LEU A 386 28.77 6.21 29.16
CA LEU A 386 29.46 5.68 27.99
C LEU A 386 29.72 6.79 26.97
N SER A 387 30.06 7.99 27.42
CA SER A 387 30.44 9.09 26.52
C SER A 387 31.84 8.87 25.94
N LEU A 388 31.96 9.00 24.62
CA LEU A 388 33.20 8.88 23.86
C LEU A 388 33.92 10.23 23.83
N ASN A 389 34.51 10.63 24.96
CA ASN A 389 35.19 11.91 25.12
C ASN A 389 36.62 11.73 25.64
N GLY A 390 37.39 12.83 25.67
CA GLY A 390 38.80 12.82 26.08
C GLY A 390 39.09 12.47 27.55
N LYS A 391 38.09 12.12 28.36
CA LYS A 391 38.22 11.86 29.81
C LYS A 391 37.69 10.49 30.24
N ASN A 392 36.95 9.77 29.40
CA ASN A 392 36.31 8.51 29.80
C ASN A 392 37.25 7.33 29.59
N ASP A 393 37.71 6.69 30.67
CA ASP A 393 38.65 5.58 30.65
C ASP A 393 37.97 4.19 30.68
N LYS A 394 36.64 4.14 30.57
CA LYS A 394 35.86 2.91 30.59
C LYS A 394 36.26 1.96 29.45
N ILE A 395 36.47 0.69 29.81
CA ILE A 395 36.86 -0.36 28.86
C ILE A 395 35.64 -0.80 28.06
N LEU A 396 35.79 -0.82 26.74
CA LEU A 396 34.78 -1.26 25.80
C LEU A 396 34.63 -2.79 25.82
N LYS A 397 33.39 -3.27 25.80
CA LYS A 397 33.04 -4.70 25.83
C LYS A 397 32.22 -5.07 24.61
N THR A 398 32.30 -6.34 24.20
CA THR A 398 31.42 -6.90 23.17
C THR A 398 29.96 -6.76 23.61
N GLY A 399 29.07 -6.43 22.67
CA GLY A 399 27.65 -6.20 22.92
C GLY A 399 27.31 -4.77 23.39
N MET A 400 28.29 -3.90 23.61
CA MET A 400 28.02 -2.46 23.76
C MET A 400 27.63 -1.85 22.41
N ILE A 401 26.79 -0.82 22.46
CA ILE A 401 26.28 -0.13 21.28
C ILE A 401 26.48 1.38 21.48
N PHE A 402 26.99 2.05 20.46
CA PHE A 402 27.30 3.48 20.48
C PHE A 402 26.63 4.23 19.33
N ASN A 403 26.10 5.42 19.63
CA ASN A 403 25.86 6.45 18.65
C ASN A 403 27.17 7.21 18.46
N VAL A 404 27.90 6.93 17.38
CA VAL A 404 29.16 7.59 17.04
C VAL A 404 28.84 8.86 16.28
N SER A 405 28.81 10.00 16.98
CA SER A 405 28.42 11.31 16.45
C SER A 405 29.59 12.30 16.58
N LEU A 406 30.09 12.79 15.45
CA LEU A 406 31.24 13.69 15.37
C LEU A 406 30.96 14.81 14.37
N GLY A 407 31.38 16.03 14.69
CA GLY A 407 31.15 17.18 13.82
C GLY A 407 32.14 18.32 13.98
N PHE A 408 32.10 19.26 13.04
CA PHE A 408 32.79 20.55 13.12
C PHE A 408 31.79 21.68 13.30
N GLN A 409 32.03 22.56 14.27
CA GLN A 409 31.14 23.65 14.66
C GLN A 409 31.69 25.01 14.24
N ASN A 410 30.83 25.88 13.71
CA ASN A 410 31.14 27.29 13.45
C ASN A 410 32.36 27.51 12.53
N LEU A 411 32.49 26.69 11.48
CA LEU A 411 33.46 26.95 10.41
C LEU A 411 33.03 28.18 9.61
N GLN A 412 33.99 28.91 9.05
CA GLN A 412 33.73 30.14 8.30
C GLN A 412 34.25 30.08 6.89
N ILE A 413 33.49 30.64 5.95
CA ILE A 413 33.89 30.86 4.57
C ILE A 413 33.74 32.33 4.20
N GLU A 414 34.59 32.81 3.29
CA GLU A 414 34.50 34.15 2.74
C GLU A 414 33.41 34.19 1.67
N THR A 415 32.23 34.68 2.02
CA THR A 415 31.10 34.84 1.09
C THR A 415 30.40 36.17 1.31
N ASN A 416 29.72 36.66 0.27
CA ASN A 416 28.88 37.86 0.34
C ASN A 416 27.51 37.59 0.98
N ASN A 417 27.14 36.32 1.18
CA ASN A 417 25.86 35.92 1.73
C ASN A 417 26.01 35.53 3.22
N PRO A 418 25.34 36.25 4.15
CA PRO A 418 25.46 35.96 5.58
C PRO A 418 24.96 34.55 5.95
N LYS A 419 24.06 33.94 5.16
CA LYS A 419 23.54 32.59 5.38
C LYS A 419 24.52 31.47 5.04
N THR A 420 25.57 31.74 4.27
CA THR A 420 26.61 30.74 3.94
C THR A 420 27.92 31.01 4.66
N GLN A 421 28.12 32.22 5.20
CA GLN A 421 29.35 32.62 5.88
C GLN A 421 29.78 31.65 6.98
N LYS A 422 28.82 31.12 7.76
CA LYS A 422 29.08 30.14 8.83
C LYS A 422 28.44 28.81 8.47
N PHE A 423 29.17 27.72 8.67
CA PHE A 423 28.62 26.38 8.48
C PHE A 423 29.14 25.41 9.54
N SER A 424 28.42 24.30 9.70
CA SER A 424 28.83 23.17 10.54
C SER A 424 28.65 21.88 9.76
N LEU A 425 29.35 20.82 10.17
CA LEU A 425 29.23 19.49 9.57
C LEU A 425 29.00 18.47 10.67
N LEU A 426 28.15 17.47 10.42
CA LEU A 426 27.83 16.41 11.37
C LEU A 426 27.69 15.06 10.68
N LEU A 427 28.35 14.05 11.23
CA LEU A 427 28.16 12.65 10.88
C LEU A 427 27.84 11.84 12.13
N ALA A 428 26.77 11.05 12.06
CA ALA A 428 26.43 10.10 13.11
C ALA A 428 26.01 8.75 12.55
N ASP A 429 26.44 7.67 13.21
CA ASP A 429 26.06 6.30 12.89
C ASP A 429 25.87 5.49 14.19
N THR A 430 24.97 4.51 14.15
CA THR A 430 24.80 3.54 15.24
C THR A 430 25.72 2.35 15.00
N VAL A 431 26.54 2.00 16.00
CA VAL A 431 27.60 0.99 15.89
C VAL A 431 27.49 -0.02 17.02
N VAL A 432 27.49 -1.31 16.67
CA VAL A 432 27.49 -2.44 17.61
C VAL A 432 28.92 -2.98 17.72
N ILE A 433 29.43 -3.13 18.94
CA ILE A 433 30.74 -3.76 19.17
C ILE A 433 30.59 -5.28 19.10
N GLY A 434 31.07 -5.89 18.01
CA GLY A 434 31.18 -7.35 17.87
C GLY A 434 32.43 -7.92 18.54
N GLU A 435 32.60 -9.24 18.45
CA GLU A 435 33.73 -9.96 19.07
C GLU A 435 35.08 -9.59 18.45
N THR A 436 35.13 -9.45 17.11
CA THR A 436 36.36 -9.14 16.35
C THR A 436 36.31 -7.78 15.66
N THR A 437 35.13 -7.35 15.21
CA THR A 437 34.92 -6.12 14.44
C THR A 437 33.63 -5.44 14.87
N SER A 438 33.63 -4.11 14.82
CA SER A 438 32.46 -3.28 15.05
C SER A 438 31.58 -3.26 13.80
N GLU A 439 30.27 -3.40 13.97
CA GLU A 439 29.28 -3.40 12.89
C GLU A 439 28.54 -2.07 12.87
N VAL A 440 28.57 -1.38 11.73
CA VAL A 440 27.80 -0.16 11.51
C VAL A 440 26.40 -0.55 11.03
N VAL A 441 25.40 -0.44 11.89
CA VAL A 441 24.04 -0.92 11.60
C VAL A 441 23.20 0.10 10.82
N THR A 442 23.73 1.30 10.58
CA THR A 442 23.17 2.37 9.74
C THR A 442 23.90 2.53 8.40
N SER A 443 24.66 1.52 7.96
CA SER A 443 25.51 1.58 6.76
C SER A 443 24.76 1.67 5.43
N THR A 444 23.45 1.45 5.44
CA THR A 444 22.55 1.55 4.28
C THR A 444 22.49 2.95 3.67
N CYS A 445 22.81 3.98 4.46
CA CYS A 445 22.89 5.37 4.02
C CYS A 445 24.35 5.74 3.72
N SER A 446 24.61 6.17 2.47
CA SER A 446 25.94 6.59 2.07
C SER A 446 26.41 7.81 2.88
N LYS A 447 27.72 7.89 3.04
CA LYS A 447 28.47 9.03 3.58
C LYS A 447 29.70 9.32 2.71
N ALA A 448 29.73 8.76 1.49
CA ALA A 448 30.77 9.04 0.53
C ALA A 448 30.58 10.46 0.00
N VAL A 449 31.68 11.18 -0.23
CA VAL A 449 31.65 12.58 -0.70
C VAL A 449 30.86 12.73 -2.01
N THR A 450 30.99 11.74 -2.91
CA THR A 450 30.28 11.71 -4.20
C THR A 450 28.77 11.64 -4.06
N ASP A 451 28.28 11.07 -2.96
CA ASP A 451 26.85 10.77 -2.79
C ASP A 451 26.15 11.81 -1.92
N VAL A 452 26.90 12.74 -1.34
CA VAL A 452 26.35 13.82 -0.49
C VAL A 452 26.61 15.21 -1.04
N ASN A 453 27.39 15.33 -2.12
CA ASN A 453 27.73 16.58 -2.77
C ASN A 453 26.89 16.74 -4.04
N TYR A 454 25.99 17.72 -4.02
CA TYR A 454 25.15 18.10 -5.14
C TYR A 454 25.78 19.29 -5.86
N SER A 455 25.76 19.26 -7.19
CA SER A 455 26.28 20.36 -8.01
C SER A 455 25.29 20.73 -9.10
N PHE A 456 24.90 22.00 -9.16
CA PHE A 456 24.10 22.53 -10.26
C PHE A 456 25.05 23.02 -11.36
N ASN A 457 25.00 22.39 -12.52
CA ASN A 457 25.68 22.91 -13.70
C ASN A 457 24.77 23.94 -14.37
N ASP A 458 24.95 25.23 -14.04
CA ASP A 458 24.35 26.33 -14.80
C ASP A 458 25.08 26.63 -16.13
N ASP A 459 26.07 25.80 -16.50
CA ASP A 459 26.75 25.82 -17.79
C ASP A 459 26.74 24.40 -18.40
N GLU A 460 25.75 24.09 -19.24
CA GLU A 460 25.89 23.02 -20.24
C GLU A 460 26.83 23.51 -21.36
N GLU A 461 28.15 23.53 -21.09
CA GLU A 461 29.12 23.21 -22.14
C GLU A 461 29.38 21.70 -22.12
N GLU A 462 28.95 21.00 -23.17
CA GLU A 462 29.26 19.58 -23.38
C GLU A 462 30.77 19.28 -23.21
N PRO A 463 31.17 18.20 -22.51
CA PRO A 463 32.56 17.81 -22.45
C PRO A 463 33.01 17.18 -23.79
N GLN A 464 33.76 17.95 -24.59
CA GLN A 464 34.43 17.48 -25.80
C GLN A 464 35.45 16.37 -25.50
N LYS A 465 35.21 15.16 -26.01
CA LYS A 465 36.23 14.11 -26.17
C LYS A 465 37.14 14.42 -27.36
N THR A 466 38.44 14.50 -27.08
CA THR A 466 39.54 14.71 -28.01
C THR A 466 39.76 13.54 -28.98
N LYS A 467 39.59 13.75 -30.29
CA LYS A 467 40.33 13.04 -31.38
C LYS A 467 40.52 13.92 -32.62
N SER A 468 41.62 13.67 -33.33
CA SER A 468 42.38 14.52 -34.27
C SER A 468 41.88 14.57 -35.73
N LYS A 469 41.83 15.79 -36.32
CA LYS A 469 42.04 16.33 -37.72
C LYS A 469 41.93 15.43 -38.99
N PRO A 470 41.71 15.97 -40.24
CA PRO A 470 41.51 17.37 -40.68
C PRO A 470 40.39 17.65 -41.75
N ARG A 471 39.83 18.88 -41.67
CA ARG A 471 39.57 19.91 -42.72
C ARG A 471 38.95 19.52 -44.09
N ALA A 472 37.71 19.97 -44.31
CA ALA A 472 37.23 20.49 -45.60
C ALA A 472 36.29 21.69 -45.33
N ALA A 473 36.41 22.72 -46.16
CA ALA A 473 35.84 24.05 -46.01
C ALA A 473 34.51 24.21 -46.78
N GLU A 474 33.65 25.13 -46.33
CA GLU A 474 32.93 26.15 -47.14
C GLU A 474 31.94 26.92 -46.22
N THR A 475 32.23 28.18 -45.83
CA THR A 475 31.67 29.46 -46.36
C THR A 475 30.14 29.62 -46.22
N LEU A 476 29.60 30.45 -45.31
CA LEU A 476 29.32 31.90 -45.43
C LEU A 476 28.46 32.38 -44.21
N PRO A 477 28.16 33.68 -44.00
CA PRO A 477 28.99 34.69 -43.35
C PRO A 477 28.41 35.22 -42.01
N SER A 478 29.29 35.75 -41.18
CA SER A 478 28.97 36.61 -40.04
C SER A 478 28.41 37.98 -40.47
N LYS A 479 27.30 38.42 -39.88
CA LYS A 479 27.02 39.87 -39.69
C LYS A 479 26.40 40.12 -38.33
N ALA A 480 26.95 41.13 -37.68
CA ALA A 480 26.86 41.45 -36.27
C ALA A 480 25.63 42.28 -35.89
N THR A 481 25.43 42.35 -34.57
CA THR A 481 24.73 43.40 -33.80
C THR A 481 23.22 43.34 -33.76
N LEU A 482 22.68 42.98 -32.58
CA LEU A 482 21.89 43.90 -31.77
C LEU A 482 21.67 43.29 -30.38
N ARG A 483 22.08 44.03 -29.35
CA ARG A 483 21.58 43.82 -27.99
C ARG A 483 20.09 44.13 -28.00
N SER A 484 19.25 43.11 -28.01
CA SER A 484 17.85 43.23 -27.59
C SER A 484 17.70 42.50 -26.28
N VAL A 485 17.43 43.27 -25.24
CA VAL A 485 16.88 42.82 -23.96
C VAL A 485 15.58 42.10 -24.30
N ASN A 486 15.58 40.76 -24.31
CA ASN A 486 14.36 39.97 -24.38
C ASN A 486 14.14 39.39 -22.99
N HIS A 487 13.02 39.79 -22.38
CA HIS A 487 12.42 39.13 -21.24
C HIS A 487 12.36 37.62 -21.53
N GLU A 488 12.94 36.82 -20.65
CA GLU A 488 12.61 35.40 -20.58
C GLU A 488 11.15 35.30 -20.17
N VAL A 489 10.31 34.96 -21.13
CA VAL A 489 8.91 34.59 -20.91
C VAL A 489 8.93 33.28 -20.14
N SER A 490 8.34 33.26 -18.93
CA SER A 490 8.21 32.05 -18.11
C SER A 490 7.62 30.89 -18.95
N LYS A 491 8.11 29.67 -18.75
CA LYS A 491 7.59 28.45 -19.41
C LYS A 491 6.07 28.30 -19.26
N GLU A 492 5.51 28.84 -18.19
CA GLU A 492 4.08 28.84 -17.90
C GLU A 492 3.27 29.77 -18.82
N GLU A 493 3.83 30.94 -19.18
CA GLU A 493 3.18 31.88 -20.09
C GLU A 493 3.19 31.35 -21.54
N LEU A 494 4.26 30.65 -21.94
CA LEU A 494 4.30 29.94 -23.23
C LEU A 494 3.23 28.84 -23.30
N ARG A 495 3.06 28.06 -22.22
CA ARG A 495 2.01 27.03 -22.10
C ARG A 495 0.62 27.65 -22.21
N ARG A 496 0.38 28.77 -21.52
CA ARG A 496 -0.90 29.49 -21.57
C ARG A 496 -1.23 29.98 -22.98
N GLN A 497 -0.25 30.54 -23.68
CA GLN A 497 -0.42 30.99 -25.07
C GLN A 497 -0.69 29.82 -26.03
N HIS A 498 0.01 28.70 -25.87
CA HIS A 498 -0.21 27.49 -26.66
C HIS A 498 -1.62 26.91 -26.43
N GLN A 499 -2.03 26.77 -25.17
CA GLN A 499 -3.36 26.28 -24.78
C GLN A 499 -4.49 27.22 -25.21
N ALA A 500 -4.25 28.53 -25.32
CA ALA A 500 -5.23 29.47 -25.88
C ALA A 500 -5.38 29.30 -27.40
N ALA A 501 -4.28 29.12 -28.13
CA ALA A 501 -4.31 28.85 -29.57
C ALA A 501 -5.00 27.50 -29.89
N LEU A 502 -4.77 26.47 -29.05
CA LEU A 502 -5.45 25.19 -29.13
C LEU A 502 -6.97 25.32 -28.90
N ALA A 503 -7.40 26.14 -27.94
CA ALA A 503 -8.82 26.39 -27.67
C ALA A 503 -9.55 26.94 -28.91
N GLN A 504 -8.98 27.95 -29.57
CA GLN A 504 -9.54 28.54 -30.79
C GLN A 504 -9.64 27.50 -31.92
N ARG A 505 -8.55 26.75 -32.16
CA ARG A 505 -8.52 25.69 -33.18
C ARG A 505 -9.56 24.60 -32.91
N LYS A 506 -9.79 24.24 -31.65
CA LYS A 506 -10.77 23.22 -31.23
C LYS A 506 -12.20 23.70 -31.36
N ASN A 507 -12.48 24.94 -30.98
CA ASN A 507 -13.79 25.56 -31.19
C ASN A 507 -14.13 25.61 -32.69
N GLU A 508 -13.18 25.94 -33.57
CA GLU A 508 -13.38 25.89 -35.02
C GLU A 508 -13.58 24.46 -35.55
N GLU A 509 -12.80 23.47 -35.09
CA GLU A 509 -12.94 22.05 -35.49
C GLU A 509 -14.31 21.50 -35.05
N THR A 510 -14.71 21.75 -33.81
CA THR A 510 -16.01 21.35 -33.24
C THR A 510 -17.16 22.00 -34.00
N ALA A 511 -17.10 23.31 -34.23
CA ALA A 511 -18.12 24.05 -34.99
C ALA A 511 -18.27 23.52 -36.42
N ARG A 512 -17.16 23.20 -37.11
CA ARG A 512 -17.19 22.59 -38.44
C ARG A 512 -17.82 21.20 -38.44
N ARG A 513 -17.60 20.40 -37.39
CA ARG A 513 -18.19 19.05 -37.28
C ARG A 513 -19.68 19.09 -36.94
N LEU A 514 -20.09 20.02 -36.08
CA LEU A 514 -21.49 20.24 -35.72
C LEU A 514 -22.29 20.85 -36.88
N ALA A 515 -21.72 21.81 -37.61
CA ALA A 515 -22.34 22.39 -38.82
C ALA A 515 -22.30 21.44 -40.03
N GLY A 516 -21.35 20.50 -40.06
CA GLY A 516 -21.07 19.59 -41.17
C GLY A 516 -21.93 18.33 -41.25
N GLY A 517 -22.99 18.20 -40.44
CA GLY A 517 -24.03 17.18 -40.61
C GLY A 517 -23.52 15.76 -40.88
N GLY A 518 -22.65 15.24 -40.01
CA GLY A 518 -22.03 13.92 -40.17
C GLY A 518 -22.91 12.75 -39.77
N SER A 519 -23.92 12.44 -40.59
CA SER A 519 -24.59 11.13 -40.61
C SER A 519 -23.72 10.13 -41.39
N GLU A 520 -22.75 9.48 -40.73
CA GLU A 520 -22.17 8.24 -41.22
C GLU A 520 -22.68 7.04 -40.42
N GLY A 521 -23.74 6.40 -40.95
CA GLY A 521 -23.74 4.96 -41.19
C GLY A 521 -23.74 4.00 -40.00
N SER A 522 -24.61 4.16 -39.00
CA SER A 522 -25.00 3.00 -38.17
C SER A 522 -26.09 2.21 -38.88
N ASN A 523 -25.68 1.35 -39.82
CA ASN A 523 -26.49 0.28 -40.38
C ASN A 523 -26.79 -0.76 -39.27
N ARG A 524 -27.67 -0.43 -38.32
CA ARG A 524 -28.38 -1.44 -37.55
C ARG A 524 -29.43 -2.04 -38.47
N GLY A 525 -29.05 -3.14 -39.13
CA GLY A 525 -30.01 -3.98 -39.84
C GLY A 525 -31.18 -4.34 -38.92
N PRO A 526 -32.41 -4.45 -39.45
CA PRO A 526 -33.60 -4.69 -38.65
C PRO A 526 -33.43 -5.99 -37.86
N LEU A 527 -33.55 -5.88 -36.52
CA LEU A 527 -33.63 -7.03 -35.62
C LEU A 527 -34.74 -7.95 -36.12
N LYS A 528 -34.37 -9.18 -36.51
CA LYS A 528 -35.35 -10.23 -36.79
C LYS A 528 -36.24 -10.40 -35.55
N PRO A 529 -37.58 -10.39 -35.69
CA PRO A 529 -38.46 -10.64 -34.56
C PRO A 529 -38.15 -12.01 -33.96
N SER A 530 -37.98 -12.05 -32.64
CA SER A 530 -37.96 -13.29 -31.87
C SER A 530 -39.24 -14.07 -32.15
N GLY A 531 -39.12 -15.41 -32.17
CA GLY A 531 -40.26 -16.29 -32.46
C GLY A 531 -41.40 -16.04 -31.47
N GLU A 532 -42.63 -16.22 -31.94
CA GLU A 532 -43.86 -16.08 -31.16
C GLU A 532 -43.77 -16.93 -29.88
N LEU A 533 -43.96 -16.31 -28.71
CA LEU A 533 -43.89 -16.93 -27.39
C LEU A 533 -45.08 -17.88 -27.21
N ILE A 534 -44.91 -19.15 -27.57
CA ILE A 534 -45.97 -20.17 -27.47
C ILE A 534 -45.56 -21.23 -26.44
N ALA A 535 -46.26 -21.31 -25.32
CA ALA A 535 -46.05 -22.32 -24.28
C ALA A 535 -46.46 -23.74 -24.76
N TYR A 536 -47.67 -23.89 -25.30
CA TYR A 536 -48.16 -25.15 -25.87
C TYR A 536 -48.94 -24.87 -27.15
N LYS A 537 -48.79 -25.75 -28.15
CA LYS A 537 -49.50 -25.62 -29.44
C LYS A 537 -50.82 -26.39 -29.46
N ASN A 538 -50.89 -27.55 -28.78
CA ASN A 538 -52.09 -28.39 -28.74
C ASN A 538 -52.47 -28.77 -27.31
N VAL A 539 -53.76 -29.03 -27.09
CA VAL A 539 -54.30 -29.44 -25.79
C VAL A 539 -53.74 -30.79 -25.32
N ASN A 540 -53.41 -31.69 -26.25
CA ASN A 540 -52.84 -33.01 -25.96
C ASN A 540 -51.39 -32.95 -25.43
N ASP A 541 -50.71 -31.81 -25.60
CA ASP A 541 -49.32 -31.63 -25.16
C ASP A 541 -49.24 -31.19 -23.69
N LEU A 542 -50.37 -30.84 -23.06
CA LEU A 542 -50.43 -30.51 -21.63
C LEU A 542 -50.26 -31.77 -20.77
N PRO A 543 -49.40 -31.74 -19.74
CA PRO A 543 -49.24 -32.88 -18.84
C PRO A 543 -50.53 -33.13 -18.05
N LEU A 544 -50.84 -34.41 -17.79
CA LEU A 544 -52.02 -34.82 -17.04
C LEU A 544 -52.02 -34.17 -15.64
N PRO A 545 -53.10 -33.49 -15.22
CA PRO A 545 -53.15 -32.83 -13.91
C PRO A 545 -53.00 -33.85 -12.80
N ARG A 546 -51.94 -33.74 -12.00
CA ARG A 546 -51.83 -34.41 -10.71
C ARG A 546 -52.31 -33.42 -9.65
N ASP A 547 -53.46 -33.70 -9.04
CA ASP A 547 -53.99 -33.06 -7.83
C ASP A 547 -54.03 -31.51 -7.78
N PHE A 548 -54.24 -30.82 -8.92
CA PHE A 548 -54.31 -29.34 -8.99
C PHE A 548 -53.13 -28.62 -8.30
N MET A 549 -51.93 -29.21 -8.36
CA MET A 549 -50.70 -28.61 -7.83
C MET A 549 -49.99 -27.76 -8.88
N ILE A 550 -49.25 -26.72 -8.45
CA ILE A 550 -48.40 -25.94 -9.36
C ILE A 550 -47.30 -26.85 -9.92
N GLN A 551 -47.11 -26.85 -11.24
CA GLN A 551 -46.12 -27.67 -11.94
C GLN A 551 -45.25 -26.82 -12.86
N VAL A 552 -44.00 -27.26 -13.06
CA VAL A 552 -43.04 -26.61 -13.97
C VAL A 552 -42.67 -27.62 -15.06
N ASP A 553 -43.01 -27.32 -16.30
CA ASP A 553 -42.59 -28.10 -17.46
C ASP A 553 -41.29 -27.53 -18.02
N GLN A 554 -40.18 -28.22 -17.77
CA GLN A 554 -38.86 -27.85 -18.29
C GLN A 554 -38.73 -28.07 -19.80
N LYS A 555 -39.50 -28.99 -20.39
CA LYS A 555 -39.39 -29.34 -21.81
C LYS A 555 -40.02 -28.29 -22.72
N HIS A 556 -41.15 -27.72 -22.30
CA HIS A 556 -41.87 -26.67 -23.02
C HIS A 556 -41.68 -25.28 -22.41
N GLU A 557 -40.75 -25.15 -21.46
CA GLU A 557 -40.36 -23.89 -20.84
C GLU A 557 -41.56 -23.11 -20.25
N ALA A 558 -42.48 -23.82 -19.59
CA ALA A 558 -43.76 -23.28 -19.13
C ALA A 558 -44.10 -23.67 -17.68
N ILE A 559 -44.82 -22.79 -17.00
CA ILE A 559 -45.37 -22.99 -15.65
C ILE A 559 -46.87 -23.23 -15.76
N LEU A 560 -47.37 -24.25 -15.07
CA LEU A 560 -48.78 -24.60 -15.02
C LEU A 560 -49.36 -24.16 -13.68
N LEU A 561 -50.29 -23.21 -13.72
CA LEU A 561 -50.94 -22.65 -12.54
C LEU A 561 -52.42 -23.10 -12.45
N PRO A 562 -52.89 -23.55 -11.28
CA PRO A 562 -54.28 -23.95 -11.09
C PRO A 562 -55.19 -22.74 -10.84
N ILE A 563 -55.75 -22.14 -11.89
CA ILE A 563 -56.67 -21.00 -11.79
C ILE A 563 -58.11 -21.53 -11.73
N TYR A 564 -58.78 -21.37 -10.58
CA TYR A 564 -60.17 -21.80 -10.35
C TYR A 564 -60.51 -23.22 -10.87
N GLY A 565 -59.64 -24.19 -10.57
CA GLY A 565 -59.85 -25.59 -10.96
C GLY A 565 -59.48 -25.92 -12.42
N LYS A 566 -58.75 -25.04 -13.12
CA LYS A 566 -58.18 -25.30 -14.45
C LYS A 566 -56.68 -25.05 -14.44
N MET A 567 -55.89 -25.95 -15.05
CA MET A 567 -54.46 -25.74 -15.24
C MET A 567 -54.22 -24.81 -16.43
N VAL A 568 -53.62 -23.64 -16.18
CA VAL A 568 -53.32 -22.64 -17.21
C VAL A 568 -51.79 -22.56 -17.40
N PRO A 569 -51.28 -22.80 -18.62
CA PRO A 569 -49.85 -22.68 -18.91
C PRO A 569 -49.43 -21.22 -19.16
N PHE A 570 -48.30 -20.83 -18.57
CA PHE A 570 -47.61 -19.56 -18.80
C PHE A 570 -46.18 -19.83 -19.24
N HIS A 571 -45.72 -19.23 -20.33
CA HIS A 571 -44.33 -19.37 -20.77
C HIS A 571 -43.40 -18.67 -19.76
N ILE A 572 -42.22 -19.24 -19.48
CA ILE A 572 -41.34 -18.70 -18.44
C ILE A 572 -40.88 -17.26 -18.71
N ALA A 573 -40.76 -16.87 -19.97
CA ALA A 573 -40.40 -15.51 -20.38
C ALA A 573 -41.46 -14.45 -20.00
N THR A 574 -42.72 -14.84 -19.76
CA THR A 574 -43.76 -13.89 -19.32
C THR A 574 -43.70 -13.62 -17.81
N VAL A 575 -42.87 -14.35 -17.05
CA VAL A 575 -42.77 -14.26 -15.59
C VAL A 575 -41.63 -13.33 -15.20
N LYS A 576 -41.95 -12.26 -14.47
CA LYS A 576 -40.98 -11.27 -13.94
C LYS A 576 -40.21 -11.82 -12.75
N SER A 577 -40.93 -12.24 -11.71
CA SER A 577 -40.34 -12.74 -10.48
C SER A 577 -41.28 -13.69 -9.75
N VAL A 578 -40.70 -14.55 -8.90
CA VAL A 578 -41.45 -15.46 -8.03
C VAL A 578 -40.86 -15.39 -6.63
N SER A 579 -41.73 -15.16 -5.64
CA SER A 579 -41.39 -15.13 -4.23
C SER A 579 -42.24 -16.11 -3.43
N SER A 580 -41.71 -16.54 -2.28
CA SER A 580 -42.43 -17.34 -1.29
C SER A 580 -42.17 -16.76 0.09
N GLN A 581 -43.20 -16.59 0.92
CA GLN A 581 -43.00 -16.37 2.36
C GLN A 581 -43.80 -17.39 3.17
N GLN A 582 -43.31 -17.65 4.37
CA GLN A 582 -43.94 -18.56 5.34
C GLN A 582 -44.50 -17.71 6.47
N ASP A 583 -45.79 -17.83 6.74
CA ASP A 583 -46.42 -17.15 7.86
C ASP A 583 -46.41 -18.03 9.12
N THR A 584 -46.41 -17.40 10.29
CA THR A 584 -46.34 -18.02 11.64
C THR A 584 -47.47 -19.03 11.88
N SER A 585 -48.55 -18.93 11.09
CA SER A 585 -49.78 -19.73 11.12
C SER A 585 -49.71 -21.12 10.45
N ARG A 586 -48.51 -21.62 10.07
CA ARG A 586 -48.30 -22.89 9.32
C ARG A 586 -48.88 -22.91 7.91
N THR A 587 -49.17 -21.76 7.33
CA THR A 587 -49.53 -21.61 5.90
C THR A 587 -48.42 -20.86 5.16
N CYS A 588 -48.10 -21.34 3.96
CA CYS A 588 -47.10 -20.76 3.07
C CYS A 588 -47.80 -20.14 1.87
N TYR A 589 -47.27 -19.03 1.39
CA TYR A 589 -47.80 -18.38 0.20
C TYR A 589 -46.72 -18.25 -0.87
N ILE A 590 -47.13 -18.41 -2.13
CA ILE A 590 -46.30 -18.21 -3.32
C ILE A 590 -46.91 -17.10 -4.18
N ARG A 591 -46.10 -16.11 -4.54
CA ARG A 591 -46.49 -14.96 -5.39
C ARG A 591 -45.69 -15.03 -6.69
N VAL A 592 -46.42 -15.07 -7.81
CA VAL A 592 -45.85 -15.06 -9.17
C VAL A 592 -46.22 -13.73 -9.82
N ILE A 593 -45.22 -12.94 -10.18
CA ILE A 593 -45.38 -11.63 -10.82
C ILE A 593 -45.02 -11.79 -12.30
N PHE A 594 -45.87 -11.26 -13.19
CA PHE A 594 -45.71 -11.36 -14.64
C PHE A 594 -45.26 -10.02 -15.24
N ASN A 595 -44.69 -10.08 -16.45
CA ASN A 595 -44.30 -8.90 -17.22
C ASN A 595 -45.56 -8.22 -17.79
N VAL A 596 -45.71 -6.92 -17.56
CA VAL A 596 -46.82 -6.10 -18.05
C VAL A 596 -46.29 -4.84 -18.77
N PRO A 597 -47.00 -4.31 -19.79
CA PRO A 597 -46.62 -3.05 -20.43
C PRO A 597 -46.55 -1.90 -19.41
N GLY A 598 -45.54 -1.03 -19.53
CA GLY A 598 -45.31 0.10 -18.60
C GLY A 598 -44.39 -0.21 -17.41
N ALA A 599 -44.04 -1.48 -17.15
CA ALA A 599 -42.99 -1.78 -16.17
C ALA A 599 -41.61 -1.33 -16.71
N PRO A 600 -40.69 -0.80 -15.86
CA PRO A 600 -39.40 -0.22 -16.28
C PRO A 600 -38.53 -1.13 -17.18
N PHE A 601 -38.69 -2.44 -17.06
CA PHE A 601 -37.93 -3.46 -17.82
C PHE A 601 -38.70 -4.11 -18.98
N ALA A 602 -39.96 -3.76 -19.22
CA ALA A 602 -40.80 -4.37 -20.25
C ALA A 602 -40.69 -3.68 -21.62
N GLN A 603 -39.96 -2.56 -21.71
CA GLN A 603 -39.86 -1.76 -22.94
C GLN A 603 -39.09 -2.45 -24.09
N SER A 604 -38.35 -3.52 -23.80
CA SER A 604 -37.48 -4.22 -24.76
C SER A 604 -38.08 -5.51 -25.34
N ASP A 605 -39.24 -5.98 -24.86
CA ASP A 605 -39.85 -7.22 -25.36
C ASP A 605 -40.79 -6.93 -26.53
N PRO A 606 -40.43 -7.32 -27.77
CA PRO A 606 -41.21 -6.99 -28.98
C PRO A 606 -42.63 -7.60 -28.97
N ASN A 607 -42.90 -8.59 -28.12
CA ASN A 607 -44.25 -9.18 -27.99
C ASN A 607 -45.19 -8.34 -27.12
N LEU A 608 -44.69 -7.58 -26.14
CA LEU A 608 -45.49 -6.67 -25.30
C LEU A 608 -45.87 -5.38 -26.04
N GLN A 609 -45.04 -4.94 -26.99
CA GLN A 609 -45.37 -3.84 -27.91
C GLN A 609 -46.45 -4.21 -28.93
N LYS A 610 -46.57 -5.49 -29.29
CA LYS A 610 -47.51 -5.97 -30.32
C LYS A 610 -48.98 -6.00 -29.85
N PHE A 611 -49.21 -6.10 -28.55
CA PHE A 611 -50.54 -6.23 -27.95
C PHE A 611 -50.75 -5.20 -26.83
N HIS A 612 -50.41 -3.93 -27.09
CA HIS A 612 -50.39 -2.86 -26.08
C HIS A 612 -51.76 -2.64 -25.39
N ASP A 613 -52.87 -2.94 -26.07
CA ASP A 613 -54.25 -2.76 -25.57
C ASP A 613 -54.90 -4.02 -24.99
N SER A 614 -54.12 -5.08 -24.73
CA SER A 614 -54.66 -6.34 -24.17
C SER A 614 -54.72 -6.31 -22.63
N ILE A 615 -55.59 -7.15 -22.04
CA ILE A 615 -55.65 -7.32 -20.58
C ILE A 615 -54.52 -8.27 -20.15
N TYR A 616 -53.63 -7.79 -19.28
CA TYR A 616 -52.52 -8.56 -18.74
C TYR A 616 -52.77 -8.96 -17.27
N VAL A 617 -52.29 -10.14 -16.88
CA VAL A 617 -52.23 -10.56 -15.48
C VAL A 617 -50.96 -9.97 -14.88
N LYS A 618 -51.06 -9.14 -13.84
CA LYS A 618 -49.88 -8.57 -13.14
C LYS A 618 -49.28 -9.55 -12.14
N GLU A 619 -50.13 -10.22 -11.37
CA GLU A 619 -49.71 -11.16 -10.33
C GLU A 619 -50.74 -12.24 -10.05
N VAL A 620 -50.26 -13.37 -9.54
CA VAL A 620 -51.07 -14.46 -9.00
C VAL A 620 -50.46 -14.95 -7.70
N SER A 621 -51.28 -15.09 -6.65
CA SER A 621 -50.86 -15.54 -5.33
C SER A 621 -51.62 -16.80 -4.92
N PHE A 622 -50.90 -17.85 -4.49
CA PHE A 622 -51.48 -19.10 -3.99
C PHE A 622 -51.09 -19.34 -2.54
N HIS A 623 -52.03 -19.86 -1.75
CA HIS A 623 -51.83 -20.24 -0.36
C HIS A 623 -51.88 -21.77 -0.23
N SER A 624 -50.88 -22.36 0.43
CA SER A 624 -50.81 -23.81 0.66
C SER A 624 -50.31 -24.12 2.07
N LYS A 625 -50.63 -25.32 2.55
CA LYS A 625 -50.11 -25.87 3.82
C LYS A 625 -48.82 -26.68 3.64
N ASP A 626 -48.40 -26.92 2.40
CA ASP A 626 -47.18 -27.66 2.07
C ASP A 626 -46.01 -26.70 1.74
N PRO A 627 -45.11 -26.42 2.70
CA PRO A 627 -43.94 -25.57 2.48
C PRO A 627 -42.94 -26.18 1.49
N ARG A 628 -42.81 -27.52 1.46
CA ARG A 628 -41.75 -28.19 0.70
C ARG A 628 -42.01 -28.08 -0.79
N HIS A 629 -43.24 -28.36 -1.22
CA HIS A 629 -43.63 -28.22 -2.63
C HIS A 629 -43.49 -26.78 -3.14
N ILE A 630 -43.85 -25.77 -2.33
CA ILE A 630 -43.68 -24.36 -2.71
C ILE A 630 -42.20 -24.04 -2.93
N SER A 631 -41.32 -24.42 -2.00
CA SER A 631 -39.88 -24.15 -2.13
C SER A 631 -39.27 -24.82 -3.37
N GLU A 632 -39.63 -26.08 -3.63
CA GLU A 632 -39.18 -26.83 -4.82
C GLU A 632 -39.63 -26.16 -6.12
N VAL A 633 -40.90 -25.75 -6.20
CA VAL A 633 -41.46 -25.07 -7.38
C VAL A 633 -40.79 -23.72 -7.61
N VAL A 634 -40.60 -22.90 -6.57
CA VAL A 634 -39.92 -21.60 -6.70
C VAL A 634 -38.50 -21.78 -7.23
N GLN A 635 -37.76 -22.77 -6.73
CA GLN A 635 -36.41 -23.07 -7.19
C GLN A 635 -36.39 -23.56 -8.64
N ALA A 636 -37.34 -24.42 -9.03
CA ALA A 636 -37.48 -24.91 -10.40
C ALA A 636 -37.78 -23.77 -11.39
N ILE A 637 -38.70 -22.85 -11.03
CA ILE A 637 -39.03 -21.68 -11.84
C ILE A 637 -37.83 -20.75 -11.99
N LYS A 638 -37.12 -20.43 -10.89
CA LYS A 638 -35.92 -19.58 -10.91
C LYS A 638 -34.81 -20.18 -11.79
N THR A 639 -34.62 -21.50 -11.72
CA THR A 639 -33.60 -22.21 -12.52
C THR A 639 -33.93 -22.17 -14.01
N LEU A 640 -35.18 -22.45 -14.37
CA LEU A 640 -35.64 -22.46 -15.76
C LEU A 640 -35.55 -21.06 -16.40
N ARG A 641 -35.97 -20.00 -15.66
CA ARG A 641 -35.85 -18.61 -16.11
C ARG A 641 -34.39 -18.23 -16.41
N ARG A 642 -33.45 -18.60 -15.53
CA ARG A 642 -32.02 -18.32 -15.73
C ARG A 642 -31.46 -18.99 -16.98
N GLN A 643 -31.86 -20.23 -17.26
CA GLN A 643 -31.41 -20.96 -18.46
C GLN A 643 -31.92 -20.32 -19.76
N VAL A 644 -33.20 -19.96 -19.81
CA VAL A 644 -33.81 -19.34 -21.01
C VAL A 644 -33.22 -17.95 -21.26
N ALA A 645 -33.13 -17.11 -20.23
CA ALA A 645 -32.55 -15.77 -20.34
C ALA A 645 -31.09 -15.79 -20.81
N SER A 646 -30.26 -16.71 -20.28
CA SER A 646 -28.87 -16.87 -20.72
C SER A 646 -28.75 -17.29 -22.19
N ARG A 647 -29.62 -18.19 -22.66
CA ARG A 647 -29.63 -18.66 -24.05
C ARG A 647 -30.06 -17.57 -25.03
N GLU A 648 -31.07 -16.78 -24.66
CA GLU A 648 -31.57 -15.69 -25.50
C GLU A 648 -30.58 -14.52 -25.56
N SER A 649 -29.96 -14.16 -24.43
CA SER A 649 -28.88 -13.18 -24.37
C SER A 649 -27.68 -13.58 -25.24
N GLU A 650 -27.19 -14.82 -25.16
CA GLU A 650 -26.08 -15.32 -25.99
C GLU A 650 -26.42 -15.26 -27.50
N LYS A 651 -27.67 -15.58 -27.85
CA LYS A 651 -28.15 -15.52 -29.24
C LYS A 651 -28.26 -14.08 -29.74
N ALA A 652 -28.72 -13.16 -28.90
CA ALA A 652 -28.81 -11.74 -29.22
C ALA A 652 -27.41 -11.13 -29.39
N GLU A 653 -26.47 -11.42 -28.49
CA GLU A 653 -25.09 -10.95 -28.60
C GLU A 653 -24.43 -11.43 -29.89
N ARG A 654 -24.58 -12.71 -30.25
CA ARG A 654 -24.05 -13.26 -31.51
C ARG A 654 -24.65 -12.63 -32.76
N ALA A 655 -25.91 -12.20 -32.72
CA ALA A 655 -26.56 -11.55 -33.84
C ALA A 655 -26.01 -10.13 -34.14
N THR A 656 -25.36 -9.50 -33.16
CA THR A 656 -24.79 -8.13 -33.29
C THR A 656 -23.33 -8.09 -33.73
N LEU A 657 -22.70 -9.23 -34.03
CA LEU A 657 -21.30 -9.30 -34.44
C LEU A 657 -21.13 -8.94 -35.91
N VAL A 658 -20.08 -8.16 -36.19
CA VAL A 658 -19.65 -7.86 -37.56
C VAL A 658 -18.96 -9.10 -38.14
N THR A 659 -19.40 -9.55 -39.31
CA THR A 659 -18.78 -10.69 -40.01
C THR A 659 -17.39 -10.32 -40.50
N GLN A 660 -16.36 -11.01 -39.99
CA GLN A 660 -14.97 -10.79 -40.39
C GLN A 660 -14.53 -11.71 -41.52
N GLU A 661 -13.47 -11.29 -42.23
CA GLU A 661 -12.79 -12.15 -43.19
C GLU A 661 -12.19 -13.38 -42.51
N LYS A 662 -12.03 -14.47 -43.27
CA LYS A 662 -11.41 -15.69 -42.75
C LYS A 662 -9.89 -15.56 -42.74
N LEU A 663 -9.28 -16.07 -41.68
CA LEU A 663 -7.82 -16.11 -41.54
C LEU A 663 -7.15 -16.97 -42.63
N GLN A 664 -6.20 -16.38 -43.33
CA GLN A 664 -5.34 -17.02 -44.32
C GLN A 664 -4.11 -17.62 -43.63
N VAL A 665 -4.16 -18.91 -43.36
CA VAL A 665 -3.08 -19.65 -42.70
C VAL A 665 -1.85 -19.67 -43.60
N ALA A 666 -0.69 -19.30 -43.04
CA ALA A 666 0.60 -19.35 -43.73
C ALA A 666 0.87 -20.74 -44.33
N GLY A 667 1.15 -20.78 -45.65
CA GLY A 667 1.46 -22.02 -46.37
C GLY A 667 2.85 -22.58 -46.03
N ALA A 668 3.17 -23.79 -46.51
CA ALA A 668 4.43 -24.50 -46.21
C ALA A 668 5.74 -23.76 -46.56
N LYS A 669 5.66 -22.68 -47.35
CA LYS A 669 6.81 -21.81 -47.72
C LYS A 669 7.07 -20.67 -46.74
N PHE A 670 6.13 -20.36 -45.85
CA PHE A 670 6.24 -19.29 -44.86
C PHE A 670 6.13 -19.90 -43.46
N LYS A 671 7.24 -19.92 -42.72
CA LYS A 671 7.22 -20.42 -41.34
C LYS A 671 6.52 -19.36 -40.48
N PRO A 672 5.33 -19.64 -39.90
CA PRO A 672 4.63 -18.66 -39.09
C PRO A 672 5.47 -18.24 -37.88
N ILE A 673 5.40 -16.96 -37.53
CA ILE A 673 6.03 -16.42 -36.32
C ILE A 673 5.19 -16.89 -35.14
N ARG A 674 5.81 -17.50 -34.12
CA ARG A 674 5.09 -18.15 -33.02
C ARG A 674 5.59 -17.67 -31.67
N LEU A 675 4.66 -17.51 -30.74
CA LEU A 675 4.92 -17.30 -29.32
C LEU A 675 4.11 -18.32 -28.52
N SER A 676 4.79 -19.18 -27.78
CA SER A 676 4.19 -20.31 -27.03
C SER A 676 3.98 -19.96 -25.56
N ASP A 677 3.26 -20.85 -24.86
CA ASP A 677 3.04 -20.80 -23.41
C ASP A 677 2.29 -19.56 -22.91
N LEU A 678 1.38 -19.06 -23.74
CA LEU A 678 0.59 -17.86 -23.46
C LEU A 678 -0.75 -18.20 -22.80
N TRP A 679 -1.17 -17.35 -21.86
CA TRP A 679 -2.53 -17.28 -21.37
C TRP A 679 -3.32 -16.22 -22.14
N ILE A 680 -4.62 -16.39 -22.28
CA ILE A 680 -5.53 -15.43 -22.94
C ILE A 680 -6.49 -14.78 -21.93
N ARG A 681 -6.77 -13.49 -22.11
CA ARG A 681 -7.85 -12.74 -21.46
C ARG A 681 -8.69 -12.05 -22.55
N PRO A 682 -10.04 -12.12 -22.49
CA PRO A 682 -10.84 -12.89 -21.55
C PRO A 682 -10.64 -14.41 -21.73
N VAL A 683 -10.83 -15.18 -20.66
CA VAL A 683 -10.67 -16.63 -20.68
C VAL A 683 -11.80 -17.32 -21.44
N PHE A 684 -11.51 -18.43 -22.12
CA PHE A 684 -12.54 -19.29 -22.70
C PHE A 684 -13.49 -19.83 -21.62
N GLY A 685 -14.78 -19.84 -21.92
CA GLY A 685 -15.80 -20.36 -21.00
C GLY A 685 -15.79 -21.89 -20.93
N GLY A 686 -15.85 -22.46 -19.72
CA GLY A 686 -15.97 -23.91 -19.50
C GLY A 686 -15.50 -24.34 -18.10
N ARG A 687 -15.98 -25.48 -17.59
CA ARG A 687 -15.56 -26.06 -16.28
C ARG A 687 -14.19 -26.75 -16.31
N GLY A 688 -13.43 -26.62 -17.40
CA GLY A 688 -12.13 -27.28 -17.57
C GLY A 688 -10.98 -26.48 -16.92
N ARG A 689 -9.89 -27.16 -16.54
CA ARG A 689 -8.62 -26.47 -16.18
C ARG A 689 -8.16 -25.57 -17.33
N LYS A 690 -7.65 -24.39 -16.99
CA LYS A 690 -7.02 -23.44 -17.92
C LYS A 690 -5.84 -24.14 -18.62
N LEU A 691 -5.74 -23.97 -19.94
CA LEU A 691 -4.64 -24.48 -20.76
C LEU A 691 -3.88 -23.32 -21.40
N SER A 692 -2.55 -23.37 -21.40
CA SER A 692 -1.73 -22.44 -22.16
C SER A 692 -1.84 -22.74 -23.66
N GLY A 693 -1.75 -21.70 -24.47
CA GLY A 693 -1.85 -21.77 -25.93
C GLY A 693 -0.64 -21.18 -26.64
N THR A 694 -0.69 -21.20 -27.96
CA THR A 694 0.33 -20.60 -28.83
C THR A 694 -0.33 -19.56 -29.74
N LEU A 695 0.27 -18.38 -29.81
CA LEU A 695 -0.10 -17.31 -30.74
C LEU A 695 0.77 -17.43 -32.00
N GLU A 696 0.14 -17.60 -33.15
CA GLU A 696 0.79 -17.68 -34.46
C GLU A 696 0.38 -16.48 -35.33
N ALA A 697 1.37 -15.76 -35.85
CA ALA A 697 1.14 -14.72 -36.86
C ALA A 697 1.09 -15.34 -38.26
N HIS A 698 0.03 -15.03 -39.00
CA HIS A 698 -0.23 -15.50 -40.36
C HIS A 698 -0.30 -14.32 -41.35
N ALA A 699 -0.77 -14.57 -42.57
CA ALA A 699 -0.72 -13.59 -43.65
C ALA A 699 -1.63 -12.38 -43.40
N ASN A 700 -2.80 -12.55 -42.79
CA ASN A 700 -3.78 -11.47 -42.59
C ASN A 700 -4.30 -11.35 -41.16
N GLY A 701 -3.63 -11.99 -40.20
CA GLY A 701 -4.06 -11.98 -38.80
C GLY A 701 -3.24 -12.91 -37.90
N PHE A 702 -3.61 -12.93 -36.62
CA PHE A 702 -3.13 -13.86 -35.62
C PHE A 702 -4.12 -14.99 -35.38
N ARG A 703 -3.59 -16.15 -34.99
CA ARG A 703 -4.36 -17.27 -34.44
C ARG A 703 -3.82 -17.65 -33.09
N TYR A 704 -4.67 -17.62 -32.08
CA TYR A 704 -4.42 -18.27 -30.80
C TYR A 704 -5.13 -19.62 -30.78
N ALA A 705 -4.40 -20.68 -30.42
CA ALA A 705 -4.98 -22.00 -30.24
C ALA A 705 -4.35 -22.73 -29.04
N THR A 706 -5.18 -23.44 -28.27
CA THR A 706 -4.71 -24.40 -27.26
C THR A 706 -4.69 -25.83 -27.83
N SER A 707 -4.39 -26.81 -26.97
CA SER A 707 -4.50 -28.23 -27.35
C SER A 707 -5.94 -28.67 -27.65
N ARG A 708 -6.96 -27.89 -27.25
CA ARG A 708 -8.36 -28.18 -27.56
C ARG A 708 -8.80 -27.45 -28.82
N HIS A 709 -9.66 -28.10 -29.61
CA HIS A 709 -10.12 -27.58 -30.89
C HIS A 709 -11.16 -26.46 -30.76
N ASP A 710 -11.88 -26.39 -29.64
CA ASP A 710 -12.90 -25.40 -29.30
C ASP A 710 -12.31 -24.09 -28.73
N GLU A 711 -11.07 -24.12 -28.22
CA GLU A 711 -10.37 -22.96 -27.67
C GLU A 711 -9.46 -22.31 -28.73
N ARG A 712 -10.10 -21.72 -29.74
CA ARG A 712 -9.42 -21.03 -30.86
C ARG A 712 -9.98 -19.63 -31.08
N VAL A 713 -9.09 -18.66 -31.28
CA VAL A 713 -9.44 -17.26 -31.56
C VAL A 713 -8.58 -16.78 -32.72
N ASP A 714 -9.24 -16.22 -33.73
CA ASP A 714 -8.61 -15.59 -34.88
C ASP A 714 -8.78 -14.06 -34.75
N ILE A 715 -7.68 -13.31 -34.89
CA ILE A 715 -7.66 -11.84 -34.82
C ILE A 715 -7.11 -11.30 -36.13
N MET A 716 -7.97 -10.67 -36.92
CA MET A 716 -7.58 -10.12 -38.23
C MET A 716 -6.81 -8.82 -38.08
N PHE A 717 -5.74 -8.61 -38.87
CA PHE A 717 -4.96 -7.37 -38.82
C PHE A 717 -5.83 -6.13 -39.05
N GLY A 718 -6.71 -6.16 -40.05
CA GLY A 718 -7.62 -5.04 -40.33
C GLY A 718 -8.67 -4.77 -39.25
N ASN A 719 -8.77 -5.60 -38.21
CA ASN A 719 -9.65 -5.35 -37.07
C ASN A 719 -8.89 -4.87 -35.82
N ILE A 720 -7.55 -4.89 -35.82
CA ILE A 720 -6.73 -4.35 -34.73
C ILE A 720 -6.71 -2.84 -34.89
N LYS A 721 -7.10 -2.14 -33.83
CA LYS A 721 -7.01 -0.68 -33.74
C LYS A 721 -5.69 -0.28 -33.10
N HIS A 722 -5.35 -0.90 -31.96
CA HIS A 722 -4.11 -0.68 -31.23
C HIS A 722 -3.52 -2.01 -30.77
N ALA A 723 -2.20 -2.13 -30.88
CA ALA A 723 -1.45 -3.27 -30.36
C ALA A 723 -0.41 -2.76 -29.36
N PHE A 724 -0.39 -3.34 -28.16
CA PHE A 724 0.53 -2.94 -27.09
C PHE A 724 1.44 -4.08 -26.70
N PHE A 725 2.70 -3.76 -26.42
CA PHE A 725 3.65 -4.65 -25.78
C PHE A 725 4.13 -4.04 -24.46
N GLN A 726 3.88 -4.75 -23.35
CA GLN A 726 4.32 -4.31 -22.03
C GLN A 726 5.23 -5.38 -21.41
N PRO A 727 6.54 -5.10 -21.25
CA PRO A 727 7.45 -6.01 -20.56
C PRO A 727 7.16 -6.04 -19.06
N ALA A 728 7.36 -7.21 -18.42
CA ALA A 728 7.30 -7.31 -16.97
C ALA A 728 8.53 -6.61 -16.36
N GLU A 729 8.40 -5.36 -15.91
CA GLU A 729 9.46 -4.71 -15.13
C GLU A 729 9.16 -4.80 -13.64
N LYS A 730 8.04 -4.18 -13.22
CA LYS A 730 7.54 -4.16 -11.84
C LYS A 730 6.31 -5.07 -11.66
N GLU A 731 5.69 -5.52 -12.74
CA GLU A 731 4.48 -6.32 -12.75
C GLU A 731 4.75 -7.81 -12.84
N MET A 732 3.76 -8.59 -12.42
CA MET A 732 3.83 -10.06 -12.37
C MET A 732 3.73 -10.71 -13.76
N ILE A 733 3.34 -9.94 -14.80
CA ILE A 733 3.02 -10.46 -16.13
C ILE A 733 3.73 -9.67 -17.24
N THR A 734 4.22 -10.38 -18.26
CA THR A 734 4.58 -9.79 -19.56
C THR A 734 3.42 -10.02 -20.52
N LEU A 735 2.96 -8.99 -21.23
CA LEU A 735 1.72 -9.06 -22.01
C LEU A 735 1.83 -8.43 -23.40
N LEU A 736 0.99 -8.94 -24.30
CA LEU A 736 0.61 -8.37 -25.59
C LEU A 736 -0.89 -8.10 -25.54
N HIS A 737 -1.30 -6.86 -25.80
CA HIS A 737 -2.72 -6.47 -25.79
C HIS A 737 -3.15 -6.02 -27.17
N PHE A 738 -4.30 -6.48 -27.64
CA PHE A 738 -4.93 -6.05 -28.88
C PHE A 738 -6.28 -5.42 -28.57
N HIS A 739 -6.39 -4.13 -28.85
CA HIS A 739 -7.65 -3.41 -28.83
C HIS A 739 -8.23 -3.37 -30.25
N LEU A 740 -9.47 -3.83 -30.42
CA LEU A 740 -10.08 -4.07 -31.72
C LEU A 740 -11.12 -3.00 -32.10
N HIS A 741 -11.24 -2.71 -33.39
CA HIS A 741 -12.31 -1.85 -33.92
C HIS A 741 -13.70 -2.48 -33.67
N ASN A 742 -13.86 -3.74 -34.07
CA ASN A 742 -15.10 -4.49 -33.92
C ASN A 742 -14.96 -5.58 -32.86
N HIS A 743 -16.04 -5.79 -32.11
CA HIS A 743 -16.12 -6.86 -31.13
C HIS A 743 -15.98 -8.22 -31.79
N ILE A 744 -15.24 -9.11 -31.13
CA ILE A 744 -15.16 -10.53 -31.50
C ILE A 744 -15.65 -11.39 -30.32
N MET A 745 -15.95 -12.66 -30.62
CA MET A 745 -16.27 -13.64 -29.57
C MET A 745 -15.02 -14.39 -29.16
N VAL A 746 -14.71 -14.34 -27.87
CA VAL A 746 -13.70 -15.20 -27.24
C VAL A 746 -14.43 -16.14 -26.29
N GLY A 747 -14.60 -17.39 -26.73
CA GLY A 747 -15.51 -18.34 -26.08
C GLY A 747 -16.96 -17.82 -26.10
N ASN A 748 -17.49 -17.51 -24.91
CA ASN A 748 -18.85 -16.98 -24.73
C ASN A 748 -18.89 -15.48 -24.44
N LYS A 749 -17.74 -14.79 -24.39
CA LYS A 749 -17.69 -13.36 -24.09
C LYS A 749 -17.47 -12.56 -25.37
N LYS A 750 -18.32 -11.57 -25.61
CA LYS A 750 -18.13 -10.53 -26.62
C LYS A 750 -17.15 -9.47 -26.08
N THR A 751 -16.04 -9.24 -26.76
CA THR A 751 -15.00 -8.29 -26.30
C THR A 751 -14.38 -7.52 -27.46
N LYS A 752 -13.92 -6.29 -27.20
CA LYS A 752 -12.99 -5.55 -28.07
C LYS A 752 -11.54 -5.75 -27.67
N ASP A 753 -11.29 -6.13 -26.43
CA ASP A 753 -9.95 -6.25 -25.87
C ASP A 753 -9.58 -7.71 -25.72
N VAL A 754 -8.43 -8.08 -26.31
CA VAL A 754 -7.86 -9.42 -26.22
C VAL A 754 -6.40 -9.31 -25.82
N GLN A 755 -6.06 -9.91 -24.69
CA GLN A 755 -4.73 -9.87 -24.11
C GLN A 755 -4.13 -11.27 -24.05
N PHE A 756 -2.86 -11.37 -24.40
CA PHE A 756 -2.03 -12.56 -24.25
C PHE A 756 -0.90 -12.28 -23.26
N TYR A 757 -0.70 -13.13 -22.26
CA TYR A 757 0.28 -12.86 -21.21
C TYR A 757 0.96 -14.11 -20.68
N VAL A 758 2.12 -13.92 -20.08
CA VAL A 758 2.85 -14.94 -19.31
C VAL A 758 3.09 -14.40 -17.90
N GLU A 759 2.82 -15.23 -16.91
CA GLU A 759 3.15 -14.95 -15.51
C GLU A 759 4.64 -15.22 -15.27
N VAL A 760 5.36 -14.18 -14.87
CA VAL A 760 6.82 -14.19 -14.70
C VAL A 760 7.19 -14.44 -13.23
N MET A 761 6.29 -14.13 -12.30
CA MET A 761 6.45 -14.43 -10.86
C MET A 761 5.39 -15.44 -10.41
N ASP A 762 5.80 -16.45 -9.64
CA ASP A 762 4.88 -17.43 -9.06
C ASP A 762 4.15 -16.83 -7.84
N VAL A 763 2.81 -16.92 -7.83
CA VAL A 763 1.95 -16.49 -6.71
C VAL A 763 2.21 -17.33 -5.44
N VAL A 764 2.93 -18.45 -5.56
CA VAL A 764 3.25 -19.36 -4.45
C VAL A 764 4.56 -18.97 -3.77
N GLN A 765 4.54 -17.87 -3.03
CA GLN A 765 5.46 -17.66 -1.90
C GLN A 765 4.74 -17.07 -0.68
N THR A 766 3.65 -17.73 -0.28
CA THR A 766 3.14 -17.65 1.08
C THR A 766 2.82 -19.06 1.57
N ILE A 767 3.55 -19.48 2.62
CA ILE A 767 3.25 -20.44 3.69
C ILE A 767 4.58 -21.09 4.08
N GLY A 768 5.28 -20.47 5.03
CA GLY A 768 6.57 -20.92 5.52
C GLY A 768 7.42 -19.75 5.99
N GLY A 769 7.12 -19.23 7.18
CA GLY A 769 7.93 -18.24 7.90
C GLY A 769 9.26 -18.81 8.41
N GLY A 770 10.01 -19.46 7.51
CA GLY A 770 11.40 -19.84 7.72
C GLY A 770 12.32 -18.71 7.26
N LYS A 771 13.30 -18.38 8.10
CA LYS A 771 14.31 -17.34 7.89
C LYS A 771 14.89 -17.41 6.47
N ARG A 772 14.58 -16.41 5.65
CA ARG A 772 15.29 -16.14 4.39
C ARG A 772 16.59 -15.42 4.72
N SER A 773 17.70 -15.98 4.26
CA SER A 773 19.06 -15.55 4.61
C SER A 773 19.69 -15.06 3.32
N ALA A 774 20.08 -13.78 3.26
CA ALA A 774 20.70 -13.16 2.08
C ALA A 774 22.06 -13.79 1.65
N TYR A 775 22.51 -14.85 2.33
CA TYR A 775 23.72 -15.62 2.04
C TYR A 775 23.44 -17.10 1.78
N ASP A 776 22.17 -17.50 1.65
CA ASP A 776 21.84 -18.87 1.25
C ASP A 776 22.13 -19.03 -0.26
N PRO A 777 23.10 -19.87 -0.67
CA PRO A 777 23.40 -20.11 -2.07
C PRO A 777 22.18 -20.59 -2.87
N ASP A 778 21.25 -21.30 -2.22
CA ASP A 778 20.04 -21.82 -2.85
C ASP A 778 19.03 -20.71 -3.17
N GLU A 779 18.95 -19.66 -2.33
CA GLU A 779 18.08 -18.49 -2.52
C GLU A 779 18.64 -17.55 -3.60
N ILE A 780 19.96 -17.35 -3.63
CA ILE A 780 20.63 -16.59 -4.70
C ILE A 780 20.49 -17.32 -6.05
N GLU A 781 20.57 -18.67 -6.06
CA GLU A 781 20.34 -19.46 -7.26
C GLU A 781 18.88 -19.42 -7.71
N GLU A 782 17.91 -19.39 -6.78
CA GLU A 782 16.49 -19.23 -7.11
C GLU A 782 16.19 -17.83 -7.67
N GLU A 783 16.71 -16.76 -7.04
CA GLU A 783 16.58 -15.39 -7.54
C GLU A 783 17.25 -15.23 -8.92
N GLN A 784 18.42 -15.85 -9.13
CA GLN A 784 19.09 -15.83 -10.44
C GLN A 784 18.30 -16.60 -11.49
N ARG A 785 17.70 -17.76 -11.15
CA ARG A 785 16.80 -18.50 -12.05
C ARG A 785 15.55 -17.69 -12.40
N GLU A 786 14.99 -16.94 -11.46
CA GLU A 786 13.86 -16.04 -11.72
C GLU A 786 14.25 -14.89 -12.65
N ARG A 787 15.41 -14.25 -12.43
CA ARG A 787 15.93 -13.22 -13.34
C ARG A 787 16.21 -13.77 -14.74
N ASP A 788 16.83 -14.93 -14.85
CA ASP A 788 17.13 -15.57 -16.14
C ASP A 788 15.84 -15.96 -16.87
N ARG A 789 14.82 -16.46 -16.14
CA ARG A 789 13.49 -16.75 -16.69
C ARG A 789 12.80 -15.48 -17.18
N LYS A 790 12.81 -14.41 -16.38
CA LYS A 790 12.26 -13.09 -16.73
C LYS A 790 12.91 -12.53 -18.00
N ASN A 791 14.25 -12.51 -18.03
CA ASN A 791 15.02 -12.03 -19.17
C ASN A 791 14.75 -12.85 -20.44
N LYS A 792 14.64 -14.17 -20.30
CA LYS A 792 14.29 -15.06 -21.41
C LYS A 792 12.89 -14.78 -21.96
N ILE A 793 11.89 -14.66 -21.10
CA ILE A 793 10.51 -14.36 -21.52
C ILE A 793 10.45 -12.99 -22.21
N SER A 794 11.10 -11.97 -21.63
CA SER A 794 11.16 -10.64 -22.22
C SER A 794 11.79 -10.65 -23.61
N LEU A 795 12.91 -11.38 -23.77
CA LEU A 795 13.58 -11.55 -25.05
C LEU A 795 12.73 -12.29 -26.09
N ASP A 796 12.01 -13.34 -25.68
CA ASP A 796 11.12 -14.10 -26.57
C ASP A 796 9.95 -13.24 -27.09
N PHE A 797 9.35 -12.43 -26.21
CA PHE A 797 8.32 -11.46 -26.61
C PHE A 797 8.87 -10.36 -27.51
N GLN A 798 10.02 -9.78 -27.18
CA GLN A 798 10.64 -8.73 -27.99
C GLN A 798 11.03 -9.24 -29.38
N ASN A 799 11.56 -10.46 -29.48
CA ASN A 799 11.84 -11.12 -30.76
C ASN A 799 10.55 -11.37 -31.58
N PHE A 800 9.45 -11.73 -30.92
CA PHE A 800 8.15 -11.89 -31.57
C PHE A 800 7.65 -10.55 -32.11
N VAL A 801 7.63 -9.50 -31.28
CA VAL A 801 7.22 -8.13 -31.63
C VAL A 801 8.02 -7.58 -32.81
N ASN A 802 9.35 -7.67 -32.76
CA ASN A 802 10.22 -7.19 -33.83
C ASN A 802 9.92 -7.88 -35.18
N ARG A 803 9.75 -9.21 -35.18
CA ARG A 803 9.43 -9.97 -36.40
C ARG A 803 8.05 -9.65 -36.96
N VAL A 804 7.08 -9.31 -36.09
CA VAL A 804 5.74 -8.92 -36.52
C VAL A 804 5.74 -7.48 -37.04
N ASN A 805 6.48 -6.56 -36.42
CA ASN A 805 6.70 -5.22 -36.97
C ASN A 805 7.38 -5.28 -38.35
N ASP A 806 8.36 -6.17 -38.55
CA ASP A 806 8.96 -6.42 -39.87
C ASP A 806 7.93 -6.95 -40.89
N LEU A 807 6.96 -7.75 -40.44
CA LEU A 807 5.87 -8.24 -41.29
C LEU A 807 4.95 -7.07 -41.69
N TRP A 808 4.53 -6.24 -40.73
CA TRP A 808 3.66 -5.08 -40.96
C TRP A 808 4.33 -3.98 -41.78
N GLY A 809 5.67 -3.87 -41.72
CA GLY A 809 6.46 -2.94 -42.55
C GLY A 809 6.46 -3.27 -44.05
N GLN A 810 5.94 -4.44 -44.46
CA GLN A 810 5.83 -4.79 -45.88
C GLN A 810 4.79 -3.92 -46.59
N THR A 811 5.04 -3.59 -47.87
CA THR A 811 4.19 -2.68 -48.67
C THR A 811 2.72 -3.10 -48.75
N GLN A 812 2.42 -4.38 -48.55
CA GLN A 812 1.07 -4.93 -48.55
C GLN A 812 0.26 -4.63 -47.27
N PHE A 813 0.91 -4.27 -46.15
CA PHE A 813 0.25 -3.98 -44.86
C PHE A 813 0.44 -2.54 -44.39
N LYS A 814 1.23 -1.73 -45.11
CA LYS A 814 1.45 -0.31 -44.80
C LYS A 814 0.15 0.52 -44.75
N SER A 815 -0.94 0.03 -45.37
CA SER A 815 -2.25 0.66 -45.30
C SER A 815 -2.93 0.59 -43.93
N PHE A 816 -2.50 -0.33 -43.05
CA PHE A 816 -3.11 -0.53 -41.73
C PHE A 816 -2.43 0.25 -40.62
N ASP A 817 -1.25 0.81 -40.86
CA ASP A 817 -0.46 1.62 -39.90
C ASP A 817 -0.35 0.97 -38.50
N LEU A 818 -0.08 -0.34 -38.48
CA LEU A 818 0.02 -1.12 -37.26
C LEU A 818 1.45 -1.14 -36.73
N GLU A 819 1.60 -0.75 -35.48
CA GLU A 819 2.81 -0.91 -34.70
C GLU A 819 2.50 -1.40 -33.28
N PHE A 820 3.51 -1.95 -32.61
CA PHE A 820 3.41 -2.27 -31.18
C PHE A 820 3.84 -1.07 -30.36
N ASP A 821 2.86 -0.43 -29.71
CA ASP A 821 3.09 0.66 -28.77
C ASP A 821 3.58 0.11 -27.42
N GLN A 822 4.51 0.84 -26.80
CA GLN A 822 5.04 0.53 -25.48
C GLN A 822 4.64 1.60 -24.46
N PRO A 823 4.09 1.23 -23.29
CA PRO A 823 3.75 2.20 -22.24
C PRO A 823 4.96 2.99 -21.72
N LEU A 824 4.86 4.31 -21.72
CA LEU A 824 5.86 5.26 -21.22
C LEU A 824 5.68 5.46 -19.72
N ARG A 825 6.29 4.57 -18.93
CA ARG A 825 6.07 4.50 -17.47
C ARG A 825 6.44 5.78 -16.71
N GLU A 826 7.40 6.55 -17.21
CA GLU A 826 7.86 7.80 -16.60
C GLU A 826 6.75 8.87 -16.55
N LEU A 827 5.82 8.80 -17.49
CA LEU A 827 4.65 9.70 -17.58
C LEU A 827 3.38 9.07 -16.95
N GLY A 828 3.49 7.89 -16.34
CA GLY A 828 2.36 7.20 -15.74
C GLY A 828 1.96 7.78 -14.38
N PHE A 829 0.68 7.69 -14.05
CA PHE A 829 0.12 8.21 -12.80
C PHE A 829 -0.89 7.22 -12.20
N HIS A 830 -1.12 7.36 -10.89
CA HIS A 830 -2.14 6.58 -10.20
C HIS A 830 -3.49 7.30 -10.26
N GLY A 831 -4.56 6.56 -10.54
CA GLY A 831 -5.92 7.08 -10.54
C GLY A 831 -6.94 5.94 -10.43
N VAL A 832 -8.21 6.27 -10.32
CA VAL A 832 -9.32 5.32 -10.21
C VAL A 832 -10.19 5.46 -11.46
N PRO A 833 -9.90 4.74 -12.57
CA PRO A 833 -10.70 4.81 -13.79
C PRO A 833 -12.03 4.04 -13.67
N HIS A 834 -12.10 3.11 -12.71
CA HIS A 834 -13.26 2.26 -12.47
C HIS A 834 -13.55 2.18 -10.96
N LYS A 835 -13.28 1.05 -10.29
CA LYS A 835 -13.53 0.86 -8.85
C LYS A 835 -12.27 0.77 -7.99
N SER A 836 -11.12 0.47 -8.59
CA SER A 836 -9.83 0.31 -7.91
C SER A 836 -8.84 1.37 -8.37
N SER A 837 -7.89 1.70 -7.49
CA SER A 837 -6.74 2.52 -7.87
C SER A 837 -5.80 1.70 -8.74
N ALA A 838 -5.55 2.19 -9.94
CA ALA A 838 -4.69 1.57 -10.93
C ALA A 838 -3.60 2.53 -11.42
N PHE A 839 -2.53 1.96 -11.96
CA PHE A 839 -1.45 2.74 -12.58
C PHE A 839 -1.74 2.90 -14.07
N ILE A 840 -2.16 4.10 -14.46
CA ILE A 840 -2.51 4.45 -15.83
C ILE A 840 -1.27 5.04 -16.49
N VAL A 841 -0.98 4.58 -17.72
CA VAL A 841 0.27 4.92 -18.40
C VAL A 841 -0.03 5.42 -19.81
N PRO A 842 0.53 6.56 -20.24
CA PRO A 842 0.43 6.98 -21.63
C PRO A 842 1.38 6.18 -22.53
N THR A 843 1.02 6.09 -23.80
CA THR A 843 1.81 5.55 -24.91
C THR A 843 1.94 6.66 -25.96
N SER A 844 2.62 6.38 -27.07
CA SER A 844 2.68 7.26 -28.24
C SER A 844 1.30 7.71 -28.74
N THR A 845 0.29 6.83 -28.70
CA THR A 845 -1.02 7.10 -29.33
C THR A 845 -2.23 6.97 -28.39
N CYS A 846 -2.05 6.37 -27.22
CA CYS A 846 -3.12 6.02 -26.30
C CYS A 846 -2.78 6.28 -24.82
N LEU A 847 -3.80 6.47 -23.98
CA LEU A 847 -3.71 6.36 -22.52
C LEU A 847 -4.27 4.99 -22.11
N VAL A 848 -3.48 4.18 -21.40
CA VAL A 848 -3.80 2.76 -21.17
C VAL A 848 -3.63 2.28 -19.73
N GLU A 849 -4.45 1.32 -19.34
CA GLU A 849 -4.31 0.49 -18.15
C GLU A 849 -4.60 -0.97 -18.56
N LEU A 850 -3.54 -1.79 -18.65
CA LEU A 850 -3.60 -3.13 -19.24
C LEU A 850 -3.44 -4.25 -18.21
N ILE A 851 -3.24 -3.94 -16.92
CA ILE A 851 -2.92 -4.95 -15.90
C ILE A 851 -4.20 -5.53 -15.27
N GLU A 852 -5.10 -4.66 -14.80
CA GLU A 852 -6.35 -5.05 -14.16
C GLU A 852 -7.52 -5.04 -15.15
N LEU A 853 -8.58 -5.77 -14.81
CA LEU A 853 -9.83 -5.79 -15.58
C LEU A 853 -10.88 -4.97 -14.81
N PRO A 854 -11.68 -4.13 -15.49
CA PRO A 854 -11.72 -3.92 -16.93
C PRO A 854 -10.57 -3.03 -17.45
N PHE A 855 -10.07 -3.34 -18.65
CA PHE A 855 -8.96 -2.61 -19.26
C PHE A 855 -9.39 -1.20 -19.68
N VAL A 856 -8.48 -0.25 -19.52
CA VAL A 856 -8.63 1.12 -20.03
C VAL A 856 -7.78 1.27 -21.28
N VAL A 857 -8.39 1.61 -22.40
CA VAL A 857 -7.70 1.96 -23.65
C VAL A 857 -8.38 3.17 -24.27
N ILE A 858 -7.71 4.32 -24.18
CA ILE A 858 -8.23 5.60 -24.66
C ILE A 858 -7.32 6.08 -25.79
N THR A 859 -7.87 6.24 -26.99
CA THR A 859 -7.13 6.76 -28.14
C THR A 859 -7.04 8.28 -28.07
N LEU A 860 -5.82 8.84 -28.08
CA LEU A 860 -5.62 10.29 -27.92
C LEU A 860 -6.28 11.08 -29.05
N GLY A 861 -6.25 10.56 -30.28
CA GLY A 861 -6.91 11.18 -31.44
C GLY A 861 -8.44 11.25 -31.37
N GLU A 862 -9.08 10.49 -30.46
CA GLU A 862 -10.53 10.50 -30.21
C GLU A 862 -10.96 11.44 -29.07
N ILE A 863 -10.00 12.06 -28.38
CA ILE A 863 -10.26 13.03 -27.31
C ILE A 863 -10.59 14.39 -27.95
N GLU A 864 -11.68 15.00 -27.51
CA GLU A 864 -12.05 16.37 -27.87
C GLU A 864 -11.38 17.35 -26.91
N ILE A 865 -11.69 17.23 -25.61
CA ILE A 865 -11.11 18.03 -24.53
C ILE A 865 -10.92 17.18 -23.26
N VAL A 866 -10.10 17.67 -22.34
CA VAL A 866 -9.94 17.12 -20.99
C VAL A 866 -10.32 18.19 -19.96
N ASN A 867 -11.10 17.83 -18.95
CA ASN A 867 -11.41 18.72 -17.83
C ASN A 867 -10.81 18.15 -16.55
N LEU A 868 -9.92 18.91 -15.91
CA LEU A 868 -9.33 18.60 -14.62
C LEU A 868 -10.25 19.18 -13.54
N GLU A 869 -11.01 18.31 -12.89
CA GLU A 869 -12.03 18.65 -11.91
C GLU A 869 -11.48 18.60 -10.49
N ARG A 870 -12.06 19.39 -9.59
CA ARG A 870 -11.66 19.52 -8.18
C ARG A 870 -10.23 20.04 -8.00
N VAL A 871 -9.71 20.76 -8.99
CA VAL A 871 -8.43 21.43 -8.90
C VAL A 871 -8.62 22.70 -8.06
N GLY A 872 -8.09 22.69 -6.84
CA GLY A 872 -8.22 23.81 -5.90
C GLY A 872 -7.22 23.73 -4.75
N LEU A 873 -6.93 24.90 -4.16
CA LEU A 873 -6.01 25.02 -3.02
C LEU A 873 -6.53 24.20 -1.83
N GLY A 874 -5.75 23.21 -1.38
CA GLY A 874 -6.05 22.36 -0.22
C GLY A 874 -6.57 20.95 -0.54
N GLN A 875 -6.87 20.62 -1.81
CA GLN A 875 -7.25 19.25 -2.19
C GLN A 875 -6.02 18.38 -2.51
N LYS A 876 -5.95 17.20 -1.90
CA LYS A 876 -4.85 16.23 -2.10
C LYS A 876 -4.97 15.44 -3.40
N ASN A 877 -6.20 15.30 -3.89
CA ASN A 877 -6.53 14.57 -5.11
C ASN A 877 -7.46 15.43 -5.97
N PHE A 878 -7.38 15.27 -7.28
CA PHE A 878 -8.27 15.86 -8.27
C PHE A 878 -8.83 14.76 -9.19
N ASP A 879 -9.84 15.08 -10.00
CA ASP A 879 -10.42 14.16 -10.98
C ASP A 879 -10.10 14.63 -12.40
N MET A 880 -10.09 13.70 -13.35
CA MET A 880 -9.92 14.01 -14.77
C MET A 880 -11.08 13.43 -15.57
N THR A 881 -11.82 14.31 -16.25
CA THR A 881 -12.87 13.92 -17.19
C THR A 881 -12.38 14.06 -18.63
N ILE A 882 -12.46 12.97 -19.38
CA ILE A 882 -12.08 12.90 -20.79
C ILE A 882 -13.36 12.94 -21.63
N VAL A 883 -13.50 13.98 -22.44
CA VAL A 883 -14.62 14.17 -23.38
C VAL A 883 -14.18 13.68 -24.75
N PHE A 884 -14.97 12.80 -25.37
CA PHE A 884 -14.68 12.25 -26.69
C PHE A 884 -15.27 13.11 -27.81
N LYS A 885 -14.67 13.01 -29.00
CA LYS A 885 -15.16 13.63 -30.24
C LYS A 885 -16.55 13.15 -30.68
N ASP A 886 -16.96 11.96 -30.20
CA ASP A 886 -18.32 11.44 -30.39
C ASP A 886 -19.15 11.74 -29.14
N PHE A 887 -19.98 12.77 -29.19
CA PHE A 887 -20.82 13.18 -28.06
C PHE A 887 -21.93 12.19 -27.69
N LYS A 888 -22.15 11.15 -28.50
CA LYS A 888 -23.04 10.03 -28.13
C LYS A 888 -22.36 9.00 -27.22
N ARG A 889 -21.03 9.03 -27.13
CA ARG A 889 -20.24 8.20 -26.22
C ARG A 889 -20.19 8.87 -24.86
N ASP A 890 -20.48 8.11 -23.80
CA ASP A 890 -20.32 8.59 -22.42
C ASP A 890 -18.87 9.05 -22.15
N VAL A 891 -18.72 10.11 -21.35
CA VAL A 891 -17.41 10.61 -20.90
C VAL A 891 -16.71 9.59 -20.02
N MET A 892 -15.38 9.58 -20.07
CA MET A 892 -14.57 8.72 -19.20
C MET A 892 -14.01 9.54 -18.04
N ARG A 893 -14.29 9.13 -16.81
CA ARG A 893 -13.80 9.79 -15.60
C ARG A 893 -12.71 8.96 -14.95
N ILE A 894 -11.63 9.62 -14.54
CA ILE A 894 -10.55 9.04 -13.75
C ILE A 894 -10.51 9.80 -12.43
N ASP A 895 -10.88 9.11 -11.36
CA ASP A 895 -11.05 9.71 -10.05
C ASP A 895 -9.78 9.64 -9.20
N SER A 896 -9.70 10.51 -8.19
CA SER A 896 -8.70 10.44 -7.12
C SER A 896 -7.24 10.43 -7.62
N ILE A 897 -6.93 11.26 -8.60
CA ILE A 897 -5.56 11.45 -9.09
C ILE A 897 -4.79 12.33 -8.10
N PRO A 898 -3.60 11.92 -7.63
CA PRO A 898 -2.80 12.73 -6.70
C PRO A 898 -2.42 14.08 -7.32
N THR A 899 -2.56 15.18 -6.57
CA THR A 899 -2.19 16.53 -7.03
C THR A 899 -0.70 16.64 -7.44
N SER A 900 0.17 15.76 -6.93
CA SER A 900 1.57 15.66 -7.38
C SER A 900 1.74 15.30 -8.87
N SER A 901 0.74 14.65 -9.47
CA SER A 901 0.74 14.28 -10.89
C SER A 901 0.10 15.34 -11.77
N LEU A 902 -0.41 16.44 -11.21
CA LEU A 902 -1.14 17.49 -11.95
C LEU A 902 -0.26 18.13 -13.03
N ASP A 903 0.94 18.60 -12.66
CA ASP A 903 1.83 19.29 -13.59
C ASP A 903 2.34 18.38 -14.70
N GLY A 904 2.66 17.12 -14.36
CA GLY A 904 3.06 16.11 -15.34
C GLY A 904 1.93 15.77 -16.33
N ILE A 905 0.67 15.71 -15.85
CA ILE A 905 -0.49 15.50 -16.73
C ILE A 905 -0.74 16.74 -17.60
N LYS A 906 -0.60 17.97 -17.07
CA LYS A 906 -0.73 19.21 -17.85
C LYS A 906 0.32 19.29 -18.96
N GLU A 907 1.57 18.97 -18.65
CA GLU A 907 2.66 18.93 -19.64
C GLU A 907 2.44 17.84 -20.69
N TRP A 908 1.97 16.66 -20.28
CA TRP A 908 1.60 15.60 -21.21
C TRP A 908 0.44 16.00 -22.14
N LEU A 909 -0.60 16.63 -21.61
CA LEU A 909 -1.74 17.11 -22.43
C LEU A 909 -1.30 18.21 -23.41
N ASP A 910 -0.39 19.10 -22.98
CA ASP A 910 0.15 20.17 -23.82
C ASP A 910 1.02 19.63 -24.96
N THR A 911 1.93 18.69 -24.65
CA THR A 911 2.80 18.03 -25.65
C THR A 911 2.05 17.12 -26.62
N THR A 912 0.83 16.68 -26.27
CA THR A 912 -0.03 15.86 -27.12
C THR A 912 -1.08 16.67 -27.89
N ASP A 913 -0.99 18.00 -27.88
CA ASP A 913 -1.94 18.93 -28.52
C ASP A 913 -3.41 18.74 -28.06
N ILE A 914 -3.60 18.35 -26.79
CA ILE A 914 -4.92 18.17 -26.19
C ILE A 914 -5.25 19.39 -25.33
N LYS A 915 -6.36 20.06 -25.66
CA LYS A 915 -6.87 21.18 -24.86
C LYS A 915 -7.41 20.67 -23.53
N TYR A 916 -6.93 21.25 -22.44
CA TYR A 916 -7.48 21.00 -21.11
C TYR A 916 -8.06 22.25 -20.45
N TYR A 917 -9.00 22.02 -19.52
CA TYR A 917 -9.64 23.01 -18.67
C TYR A 917 -9.49 22.61 -17.20
N GLU A 918 -9.60 23.59 -16.30
CA GLU A 918 -9.52 23.38 -14.85
C GLU A 918 -10.82 23.85 -14.21
N SER A 919 -11.45 22.99 -13.41
CA SER A 919 -12.68 23.27 -12.70
C SER A 919 -12.52 22.95 -11.21
N ARG A 920 -13.08 23.81 -10.36
CA ARG A 920 -13.14 23.56 -8.90
C ARG A 920 -14.24 22.58 -8.51
N LEU A 921 -15.23 22.37 -9.38
CA LEU A 921 -16.43 21.56 -9.12
C LEU A 921 -16.57 20.44 -10.16
N ASN A 922 -17.29 19.38 -9.78
CA ASN A 922 -17.67 18.31 -10.71
C ASN A 922 -18.84 18.79 -11.59
N LEU A 923 -18.71 18.60 -12.91
CA LEU A 923 -19.72 19.04 -13.88
C LEU A 923 -20.65 17.88 -14.27
N ASN A 924 -21.93 18.18 -14.54
CA ASN A 924 -22.88 17.19 -15.07
C ASN A 924 -22.75 17.05 -16.60
N TRP A 925 -21.74 16.28 -17.02
CA TRP A 925 -21.42 16.10 -18.45
C TRP A 925 -22.53 15.51 -19.30
N ARG A 926 -23.40 14.65 -18.75
CA ARG A 926 -24.52 14.07 -19.52
C ARG A 926 -25.50 15.16 -19.96
N GLN A 927 -25.81 16.09 -19.06
CA GLN A 927 -26.72 17.19 -19.37
C GLN A 927 -26.04 18.18 -20.34
N ILE A 928 -24.76 18.50 -20.11
CA ILE A 928 -23.99 19.42 -20.98
C ILE A 928 -23.91 18.86 -22.41
N LEU A 929 -23.48 17.61 -22.59
CA LEU A 929 -23.36 16.99 -23.92
C LEU A 929 -24.72 16.85 -24.61
N LYS A 930 -25.80 16.60 -23.85
CA LYS A 930 -27.16 16.58 -24.39
C LYS A 930 -27.57 17.96 -24.90
N THR A 931 -27.34 19.03 -24.14
CA THR A 931 -27.62 20.41 -24.59
C THR A 931 -26.84 20.76 -25.86
N ILE A 932 -25.56 20.39 -25.93
CA ILE A 932 -24.71 20.62 -27.13
C ILE A 932 -25.23 19.82 -28.34
N THR A 933 -25.69 18.59 -28.11
CA THR A 933 -26.22 17.72 -29.18
C THR A 933 -27.60 18.19 -29.67
N ASP A 934 -28.44 18.68 -28.76
CA ASP A 934 -29.80 19.15 -29.07
C ASP A 934 -29.77 20.54 -29.74
N ASN A 935 -28.86 21.45 -29.32
CA ASN A 935 -28.74 22.83 -29.80
C ASN A 935 -27.28 23.22 -30.14
N PRO A 936 -26.71 22.74 -31.26
CA PRO A 936 -25.31 23.02 -31.63
C PRO A 936 -25.05 24.47 -32.02
N GLU A 937 -26.04 25.20 -32.55
CA GLU A 937 -25.89 26.59 -32.97
C GLU A 937 -25.69 27.52 -31.77
N GLN A 938 -26.49 27.34 -30.71
CA GLN A 938 -26.37 28.10 -29.47
C GLN A 938 -25.00 27.88 -28.79
N PHE A 939 -24.50 26.66 -28.80
CA PHE A 939 -23.15 26.34 -28.27
C PHE A 939 -22.03 27.10 -29.00
N ILE A 940 -22.16 27.28 -30.32
CA ILE A 940 -21.17 28.04 -31.11
C ILE A 940 -21.28 29.54 -30.83
N GLU A 941 -22.51 30.07 -30.69
CA GLU A 941 -22.75 31.48 -30.34
C GLU A 941 -22.22 31.85 -28.95
N ASP A 942 -22.32 30.95 -27.98
CA ASP A 942 -21.87 31.14 -26.59
C ASP A 942 -20.34 30.99 -26.41
N GLY A 943 -19.56 30.90 -27.50
CA GLY A 943 -18.10 30.81 -27.45
C GLY A 943 -17.55 29.38 -27.29
N GLY A 944 -18.36 28.35 -27.56
CA GLY A 944 -17.94 26.96 -27.54
C GLY A 944 -17.51 26.49 -26.15
N TRP A 945 -16.29 25.97 -26.03
CA TRP A 945 -15.76 25.46 -24.76
C TRP A 945 -15.26 26.54 -23.79
N GLU A 946 -15.39 27.83 -24.12
CA GLU A 946 -14.90 28.93 -23.27
C GLU A 946 -15.66 29.07 -21.93
N PHE A 947 -16.89 28.54 -21.82
CA PHE A 947 -17.63 28.56 -20.54
C PHE A 947 -16.93 27.77 -19.41
N LEU A 948 -15.96 26.89 -19.76
CA LEU A 948 -15.13 26.15 -18.80
C LEU A 948 -13.93 26.97 -18.29
N ASN A 949 -13.65 28.13 -18.90
CA ASN A 949 -12.49 28.98 -18.60
C ASN A 949 -12.84 30.01 -17.51
N LEU A 950 -13.02 29.52 -16.27
CA LEU A 950 -13.43 30.35 -15.13
C LEU A 950 -12.40 31.43 -14.72
N GLU A 951 -11.14 31.33 -15.16
CA GLU A 951 -10.09 32.32 -14.85
C GLU A 951 -10.11 33.57 -15.74
N ALA A 952 -10.77 33.54 -16.90
CA ALA A 952 -10.88 34.71 -17.77
C ALA A 952 -11.88 35.75 -17.25
N SER A 953 -12.77 35.39 -16.33
CA SER A 953 -13.81 36.28 -15.80
C SER A 953 -13.37 37.13 -14.60
N ASP A 954 -12.16 36.92 -14.07
CA ASP A 954 -11.66 37.63 -12.87
C ASP A 954 -10.61 38.71 -13.18
N SER A 955 -10.33 39.01 -14.46
CA SER A 955 -9.27 39.96 -14.84
C SER A 955 -9.62 41.05 -15.85
N ASP A 956 -10.86 41.55 -15.91
CA ASP A 956 -11.19 42.90 -16.45
C ASP A 956 -12.71 43.19 -16.38
N SER A 957 -13.21 43.71 -15.26
CA SER A 957 -14.33 44.69 -15.26
C SER A 957 -14.65 45.20 -13.85
N ASP A 958 -13.92 46.23 -13.43
CA ASP A 958 -14.32 47.11 -12.34
C ASP A 958 -15.38 48.09 -12.88
N ASN A 959 -16.59 47.58 -13.16
CA ASN A 959 -17.88 48.30 -13.30
C ASN A 959 -18.99 47.41 -13.91
N SER A 960 -19.61 46.57 -13.09
CA SER A 960 -21.04 46.25 -13.27
C SER A 960 -21.63 45.79 -11.95
N GLN A 961 -22.57 46.60 -11.43
CA GLN A 961 -23.38 46.28 -10.27
C GLN A 961 -24.24 45.03 -10.53
N GLU A 962 -24.37 44.21 -9.49
CA GLU A 962 -25.50 43.32 -9.17
C GLU A 962 -26.05 42.44 -10.30
N SER A 963 -25.59 41.19 -10.34
CA SER A 963 -26.50 40.05 -10.57
C SER A 963 -26.02 38.82 -9.79
N ASP A 964 -25.96 39.00 -8.47
CA ASP A 964 -25.89 37.90 -7.52
C ASP A 964 -27.30 37.30 -7.42
N GLN A 965 -27.57 36.24 -8.19
CA GLN A 965 -28.69 35.33 -7.93
C GLN A 965 -28.14 33.99 -7.46
N GLY A 966 -27.49 34.00 -6.31
CA GLY A 966 -27.54 32.88 -5.38
C GLY A 966 -28.99 32.62 -5.00
N TYR A 967 -29.55 31.52 -5.52
CA TYR A 967 -30.86 31.02 -5.10
C TYR A 967 -30.75 30.52 -3.65
N VAL A 968 -31.28 31.32 -2.72
CA VAL A 968 -31.49 30.95 -1.31
C VAL A 968 -33.00 30.78 -1.10
N PRO A 969 -33.50 29.59 -0.71
CA PRO A 969 -34.88 29.44 -0.28
C PRO A 969 -35.07 30.08 1.10
N SER A 970 -35.96 31.06 1.19
CA SER A 970 -36.39 31.64 2.46
C SER A 970 -37.56 30.86 3.07
N ASP A 971 -37.37 30.39 4.31
CA ASP A 971 -38.42 29.96 5.24
C ASP A 971 -39.34 31.13 5.66
N VAL A 972 -40.64 30.87 5.88
CA VAL A 972 -41.37 30.89 7.18
C VAL A 972 -42.91 30.78 6.97
N GLN A 973 -43.43 29.60 7.29
CA GLN A 973 -44.71 29.20 7.95
C GLN A 973 -46.03 29.98 7.75
N SER A 974 -47.10 29.24 7.38
CA SER A 974 -48.29 29.03 8.25
C SER A 974 -49.24 27.94 7.73
N ASP A 975 -49.48 26.92 8.57
CA ASP A 975 -50.51 25.87 8.64
C ASP A 975 -51.62 25.76 7.57
N SER A 976 -51.87 24.54 7.06
CA SER A 976 -53.02 23.69 7.47
C SER A 976 -53.38 22.58 6.46
N VAL A 977 -53.35 21.33 6.97
CA VAL A 977 -54.12 20.10 6.61
C VAL A 977 -54.21 19.55 5.16
N SER A 978 -53.67 18.32 5.06
CA SER A 978 -54.33 17.06 4.57
C SER A 978 -54.29 16.64 3.09
N GLU A 979 -53.86 15.38 2.95
CA GLU A 979 -54.16 14.34 1.92
C GLU A 979 -53.14 14.08 0.79
N GLU A 980 -52.50 12.92 0.92
CA GLU A 980 -52.12 11.86 -0.05
C GLU A 980 -51.80 12.22 -1.51
N GLU A 981 -50.61 11.80 -2.00
CA GLU A 981 -50.44 10.83 -3.10
C GLU A 981 -48.95 10.55 -3.38
N ASP A 982 -48.58 9.26 -3.29
CA ASP A 982 -47.32 8.68 -3.76
C ASP A 982 -47.30 8.60 -5.30
N ASP A 983 -46.19 8.98 -5.95
CA ASP A 983 -45.79 8.36 -7.23
C ASP A 983 -44.25 8.33 -7.39
N ASP A 984 -43.70 7.14 -7.18
CA ASP A 984 -42.35 6.72 -7.51
C ASP A 984 -42.23 6.37 -9.01
N SER A 985 -41.16 6.84 -9.65
CA SER A 985 -40.60 6.17 -10.83
C SER A 985 -39.09 6.35 -10.92
N GLU A 986 -38.37 5.47 -10.23
CA GLU A 986 -36.96 5.16 -10.52
C GLU A 986 -36.80 3.86 -11.31
N SER A 987 -35.90 3.93 -12.29
CA SER A 987 -35.41 2.83 -13.10
C SER A 987 -34.27 2.08 -12.39
N LEU A 988 -34.55 0.83 -12.06
CA LEU A 988 -33.66 -0.19 -11.51
C LEU A 988 -32.47 -0.57 -12.42
N VAL A 989 -31.28 -0.74 -11.83
CA VAL A 989 -30.43 -1.92 -12.04
C VAL A 989 -29.75 -2.29 -10.72
N GLU A 990 -30.05 -3.50 -10.25
CA GLU A 990 -29.63 -4.08 -8.98
C GLU A 990 -28.12 -4.33 -8.92
N SER A 991 -27.49 -3.84 -7.85
CA SER A 991 -26.25 -4.36 -7.28
C SER A 991 -26.43 -4.28 -5.76
N GLU A 992 -26.88 -5.37 -5.14
CA GLU A 992 -26.98 -5.46 -3.68
C GLU A 992 -25.59 -5.71 -3.09
N GLU A 993 -24.98 -4.65 -2.54
CA GLU A 993 -24.24 -4.72 -1.27
C GLU A 993 -25.09 -3.92 -0.27
N GLY A 994 -25.57 -4.58 0.78
CA GLY A 994 -26.25 -3.94 1.88
C GLY A 994 -25.23 -3.54 2.94
N GLU A 995 -25.14 -2.24 3.21
CA GLU A 995 -24.77 -1.70 4.52
C GLU A 995 -26.06 -1.59 5.34
N GLU A 996 -26.02 -2.01 6.62
CA GLU A 996 -26.99 -1.59 7.63
C GLU A 996 -26.27 -0.69 8.64
N ASP A 997 -26.96 0.40 8.94
CA ASP A 997 -26.61 1.55 9.78
C ASP A 997 -26.84 1.26 11.28
N ASP A 998 -26.17 2.03 12.11
CA ASP A 998 -26.17 2.00 13.58
C ASP A 998 -27.55 2.32 14.19
N SER A 999 -27.97 1.57 15.21
CA SER A 999 -28.50 2.16 16.46
C SER A 999 -28.66 1.12 17.57
N ASP A 1000 -28.19 1.53 18.76
CA ASP A 1000 -28.20 0.82 20.03
C ASP A 1000 -29.61 0.49 20.54
N GLU A 1001 -29.83 -0.76 20.97
CA GLU A 1001 -30.52 -1.10 22.24
C GLU A 1001 -30.30 -2.57 22.62
N GLU A 1002 -30.08 -2.80 23.92
CA GLU A 1002 -29.65 -4.04 24.57
C GLU A 1002 -30.59 -5.25 24.35
N SER A 1003 -30.05 -6.46 24.08
CA SER A 1003 -30.30 -7.68 24.89
C SER A 1003 -29.80 -9.00 24.25
N GLU A 1004 -29.20 -9.81 25.14
CA GLU A 1004 -29.06 -11.28 25.17
C GLU A 1004 -28.08 -12.03 24.23
N GLU A 1005 -27.30 -12.87 24.89
CA GLU A 1005 -26.22 -13.72 24.38
C GLU A 1005 -26.74 -14.84 23.47
N ASP A 1006 -26.12 -15.05 22.30
CA ASP A 1006 -26.00 -16.40 21.73
C ASP A 1006 -24.59 -16.64 21.18
N LYS A 1007 -23.84 -17.45 21.93
CA LYS A 1007 -22.42 -17.76 21.69
C LYS A 1007 -22.26 -18.67 20.49
N GLY A 1008 -21.66 -18.15 19.42
CA GLY A 1008 -21.08 -18.97 18.35
C GLY A 1008 -19.95 -19.87 18.87
N LYS A 1009 -19.91 -21.11 18.36
CA LYS A 1009 -18.88 -22.10 18.70
C LYS A 1009 -17.49 -21.61 18.30
N THR A 1010 -16.50 -21.87 19.14
CA THR A 1010 -15.12 -21.43 18.91
C THR A 1010 -14.41 -22.31 17.86
N TRP A 1011 -13.37 -21.76 17.23
CA TRP A 1011 -12.55 -22.47 16.23
C TRP A 1011 -12.01 -23.81 16.73
N GLU A 1012 -11.65 -23.92 18.01
CA GLU A 1012 -11.26 -25.20 18.62
C GLU A 1012 -12.39 -26.23 18.67
N GLU A 1013 -13.64 -25.77 18.78
CA GLU A 1013 -14.82 -26.63 18.80
C GLU A 1013 -15.10 -27.18 17.40
N LEU A 1014 -14.94 -26.35 16.36
CA LEU A 1014 -15.01 -26.76 14.95
C LEU A 1014 -13.86 -27.69 14.55
N GLU A 1015 -12.65 -27.45 15.03
CA GLU A 1015 -11.48 -28.29 14.75
C GLU A 1015 -11.58 -29.65 15.45
N ARG A 1016 -12.17 -29.67 16.65
CA ARG A 1016 -12.49 -30.91 17.39
C ARG A 1016 -13.63 -31.69 16.72
N GLU A 1017 -14.63 -31.01 16.17
CA GLU A 1017 -15.74 -31.61 15.41
C GLU A 1017 -15.24 -32.20 14.07
N ALA A 1018 -14.32 -31.52 13.39
CA ALA A 1018 -13.64 -32.03 12.18
C ALA A 1018 -12.72 -33.23 12.47
N SER A 1019 -11.92 -33.17 13.55
CA SER A 1019 -11.08 -34.30 14.01
C SER A 1019 -11.92 -35.54 14.38
N ASN A 1020 -13.10 -35.36 14.97
CA ASN A 1020 -13.99 -36.47 15.28
C ASN A 1020 -14.66 -37.04 14.02
N ALA A 1021 -15.02 -36.20 13.05
CA ALA A 1021 -15.56 -36.66 11.77
C ALA A 1021 -14.54 -37.47 10.94
N ASP A 1022 -13.24 -37.12 11.02
CA ASP A 1022 -12.15 -37.87 10.40
C ASP A 1022 -11.87 -39.20 11.13
N LYS A 1023 -12.14 -39.29 12.43
CA LYS A 1023 -12.07 -40.54 13.20
C LYS A 1023 -13.27 -41.48 12.97
N GLU A 1024 -14.44 -40.95 12.65
CA GLU A 1024 -15.64 -41.75 12.34
C GLU A 1024 -15.63 -42.35 10.93
N LYS A 1025 -14.94 -41.72 9.97
CA LYS A 1025 -14.73 -42.28 8.63
C LYS A 1025 -13.45 -43.09 8.54
N GLY A 1026 -13.45 -44.27 9.17
CA GLY A 1026 -12.38 -45.24 9.01
C GLY A 1026 -12.18 -45.64 7.53
N ASN A 1027 -10.98 -45.43 7.00
CA ASN A 1027 -10.33 -46.40 6.12
C ASN A 1027 -8.82 -46.17 5.96
N GLU A 1028 -8.10 -47.19 6.42
CA GLU A 1028 -6.82 -47.74 5.98
C GLU A 1028 -5.54 -46.86 5.98
N SER A 1029 -4.74 -47.12 7.02
CA SER A 1029 -3.38 -46.68 7.25
C SER A 1029 -2.41 -47.27 6.21
N ASP A 1030 -1.88 -46.42 5.34
CA ASP A 1030 -0.73 -46.74 4.48
C ASP A 1030 0.55 -46.74 5.34
N SER A 1031 1.08 -47.93 5.62
CA SER A 1031 2.30 -48.13 6.42
C SER A 1031 3.59 -47.75 5.66
N GLU A 1032 4.61 -47.30 6.38
CA GLU A 1032 5.88 -46.78 5.84
C GLU A 1032 6.70 -47.76 4.96
N GLU A 1033 6.36 -49.06 4.93
CA GLU A 1033 7.09 -50.04 4.14
C GLU A 1033 6.79 -49.96 2.63
N ASP A 1034 5.58 -49.55 2.23
CA ASP A 1034 5.22 -49.43 0.80
C ASP A 1034 5.79 -48.17 0.13
N ARG A 1035 6.08 -47.13 0.92
CA ARG A 1035 6.78 -45.93 0.45
C ARG A 1035 8.26 -46.20 0.12
N LYS A 1036 8.90 -47.16 0.82
CA LYS A 1036 10.31 -47.54 0.58
C LYS A 1036 10.49 -48.36 -0.71
N ARG A 1037 9.52 -49.17 -1.12
CA ARG A 1037 9.60 -49.94 -2.39
C ARG A 1037 9.46 -49.09 -3.65
N ARG A 1038 8.75 -47.96 -3.61
CA ARG A 1038 8.60 -47.05 -4.77
C ARG A 1038 9.80 -46.12 -5.01
N LYS A 1039 10.62 -45.84 -3.99
CA LYS A 1039 11.83 -45.00 -4.14
C LYS A 1039 13.06 -45.72 -4.73
N MET A 1040 13.08 -47.06 -4.78
CA MET A 1040 14.24 -47.81 -5.30
C MET A 1040 14.25 -48.05 -6.82
N LYS A 1041 13.23 -47.64 -7.57
CA LYS A 1041 13.13 -47.90 -9.03
C LYS A 1041 13.39 -46.71 -9.96
N ALA A 1042 13.75 -45.53 -9.44
CA ALA A 1042 13.84 -44.30 -10.26
C ALA A 1042 15.26 -43.73 -10.45
N PHE A 1043 16.33 -44.51 -10.20
CA PHE A 1043 17.70 -44.13 -10.57
C PHE A 1043 18.41 -45.31 -11.24
N GLY A 1044 18.48 -45.30 -12.57
CA GLY A 1044 19.06 -46.40 -13.32
C GLY A 1044 19.19 -46.17 -14.82
N LYS A 1045 20.21 -45.38 -15.20
CA LYS A 1045 21.03 -45.49 -16.42
C LYS A 1045 20.54 -44.86 -17.73
N SER A 1046 21.22 -43.77 -18.04
CA SER A 1046 21.56 -43.25 -19.37
C SER A 1046 22.53 -44.16 -20.14
N ARG A 1047 22.34 -44.29 -21.47
CA ARG A 1047 23.39 -44.51 -22.50
C ARG A 1047 22.79 -44.40 -23.95
N PRO A 1048 23.60 -44.20 -25.01
CA PRO A 1048 23.41 -43.18 -26.07
C PRO A 1048 23.03 -43.79 -27.44
N PRO A 1049 22.86 -43.00 -28.54
CA PRO A 1049 22.16 -43.45 -29.74
C PRO A 1049 23.08 -44.08 -30.80
N ALA A 1050 22.56 -45.08 -31.53
CA ALA A 1050 23.17 -45.55 -32.79
C ALA A 1050 22.14 -46.14 -33.77
N ARG A 1051 22.02 -45.46 -34.92
CA ARG A 1051 21.70 -45.89 -36.31
C ARG A 1051 21.02 -47.25 -36.54
N ARG A 1052 19.93 -47.23 -37.34
CA ARG A 1052 19.87 -47.81 -38.71
C ARG A 1052 18.59 -47.42 -39.48
N PRO A 1053 18.61 -47.47 -40.84
CA PRO A 1053 17.62 -46.88 -41.72
C PRO A 1053 16.68 -47.90 -42.39
N GLY A 1054 15.58 -47.38 -42.96
CA GLY A 1054 15.05 -47.85 -44.24
C GLY A 1054 13.77 -48.70 -44.21
N GLY A 1055 12.74 -48.20 -44.91
CA GLY A 1055 11.95 -49.04 -45.81
C GLY A 1055 10.51 -49.36 -45.38
N GLY A 1056 9.56 -48.65 -46.00
CA GLY A 1056 8.58 -49.31 -46.88
C GLY A 1056 7.19 -49.65 -46.33
N GLY A 1057 6.17 -49.20 -47.08
CA GLY A 1057 4.82 -49.78 -47.16
C GLY A 1057 3.88 -49.31 -46.06
N GLY A 1058 2.83 -48.52 -46.35
CA GLY A 1058 1.64 -48.97 -47.07
C GLY A 1058 0.80 -49.82 -46.11
N GLY A 1059 -0.43 -49.51 -45.70
CA GLY A 1059 -1.47 -48.63 -46.19
C GLY A 1059 -2.77 -49.08 -45.50
N SER A 1060 -3.86 -48.37 -45.79
CA SER A 1060 -5.26 -48.76 -45.56
C SER A 1060 -5.79 -48.91 -44.11
N LEU A 1061 -6.49 -47.86 -43.68
CA LEU A 1061 -7.76 -47.94 -42.95
C LEU A 1061 -8.80 -48.77 -43.74
N PRO A 1062 -9.79 -49.40 -43.10
CA PRO A 1062 -11.13 -48.77 -42.96
C PRO A 1062 -11.83 -49.08 -41.61
N LYS A 1063 -12.43 -48.09 -40.93
CA LYS A 1063 -13.83 -47.59 -40.98
C LYS A 1063 -14.94 -48.50 -40.42
N LYS A 1064 -15.64 -47.94 -39.42
CA LYS A 1064 -17.06 -48.11 -38.99
C LYS A 1064 -17.38 -49.46 -38.32
N SER A 1065 -18.29 -49.61 -37.36
CA SER A 1065 -19.54 -48.92 -36.99
C SER A 1065 -19.85 -49.21 -35.50
N ARG A 1066 -20.16 -48.21 -34.67
CA ARG A 1066 -21.51 -47.70 -34.30
C ARG A 1066 -22.28 -48.56 -33.27
N PHE A 1067 -22.66 -47.89 -32.19
CA PHE A 1067 -23.72 -48.16 -31.19
C PHE A 1067 -23.47 -49.21 -30.09
N ARG A 1068 -23.18 -48.70 -28.88
CA ARG A 1068 -24.23 -48.50 -27.86
C ARG A 1068 -24.00 -47.16 -27.15
#